data_AF-A0A926IXT2-F1
#
_entry.id   AF-A0A926IXT2-F1
#
_cell.length_a   1.000
_cell.length_b   1.000
_cell.length_c   1.000
_cell.angle_alpha   90.00
_cell.angle_beta   90.00
_cell.angle_gamma   90.00
#
_symmetry.space_group_name_H-M   'P 1'
#
loop_
_entity.id
_entity.type
_entity.pdbx_description
1 polymer ?
#
loop_
_entity_poly.entity_id
_entity_poly.type
_entity_poly.pdbx_seq_one_letter_code
_entity_poly.pdbx_strand_id
1 'polypeptide(L)'
;MSTPAVSETEPAPAASRARPGRREILAGAILAVALLTHFAKLADRPLHHDESIHAYQSNTLAREGTWRYDPAYHGPFLYYANALVYKILGASDFTARLLPAVFGLILIAFAIPLSRWIGRDGALFYALLVLISPHLTYFSRFIREDLYSLVFTLGTIVAFRLFLETDRFRWLVLSAVSFALAGTTKENAYMTGVLFVAFGLWAFIERVGVAPKRGEAARETWRRTREWVARHFLQLFAAGLVFLTIWTMMYTAFGRHPQDWLAIPKAVRYWMGQHAIARIPGPWYYYVPLLLFYETAAVVAAILAFRRRGQPFNPFMRFVAFWAVGSLLLYAWAREKVPWLTVHSLLPILILAAWGLAGLWRDRREKGPRLALAFVALLAIVNASGMYLAVFRYGAHDKERRPGHAEMLAYVQTSRELIRALQPLEIARRRAAPGQNLVTVSGDAAWPLTWYLRDTPTRWASRLEAANTPIIVVDWEADSTLEKQLENRYEARRVPIRSWWFPEIIRKNPSPGTPRPSFGQLLRWWLFHEVWSPIGSQDATFLVRKDLSGSGPLEPLQIPVKHASARDYPSDAAIVKPLASWGGLGSGPGQLSEPRGLSADARGNVYVADTKNSRIQVFDREGEFLRTFGRRGASPGELNEPCGLVVGPEGDVWVADTWNHRIVRFGPDGQYRADFTDPERPLFGPRAVTFSRGNIYVADTGNKRVLRFDAEGRKLSEWGGDGDGEGQFIEPVGLAADASGNIYVADTGNHRVQVFDAEGRFQRQFPVSGWKDFYTEPHLAIGPSETVFVTDSSDGRVAQYDKSGTLRRSWKAEGVSKSPTGIVIDPFGRLVVSDRATHRLFAWSLTDVAP
;
A
#
# COMPACT_ATOMS: atom_id res chain seq x y z
N MET A 1 -48.76 -54.42 -58.06
CA MET A 1 -49.29 -55.17 -56.90
C MET A 1 -48.45 -56.44 -56.84
N SER A 2 -47.64 -56.75 -55.84
CA SER A 2 -47.85 -56.73 -54.39
C SER A 2 -46.49 -56.87 -53.68
N THR A 3 -46.35 -56.20 -52.54
CA THR A 3 -45.23 -56.21 -51.58
C THR A 3 -44.87 -57.59 -51.04
N PRO A 4 -43.59 -57.85 -50.71
CA PRO A 4 -43.23 -58.77 -49.64
C PRO A 4 -42.53 -58.07 -48.45
N ALA A 5 -43.12 -58.30 -47.29
CA ALA A 5 -42.57 -58.46 -45.94
C ALA A 5 -41.30 -57.70 -45.54
N VAL A 6 -41.50 -56.77 -44.59
CA VAL A 6 -40.50 -56.20 -43.69
C VAL A 6 -39.98 -57.29 -42.75
N SER A 7 -38.67 -57.53 -42.72
CA SER A 7 -38.02 -58.22 -41.61
C SER A 7 -37.54 -57.18 -40.61
N GLU A 8 -38.01 -57.27 -39.37
CA GLU A 8 -37.58 -56.47 -38.23
C GLU A 8 -36.07 -56.62 -37.99
N THR A 9 -35.32 -55.55 -38.19
CA THR A 9 -33.96 -55.41 -37.63
C THR A 9 -34.08 -55.05 -36.16
N GLU A 10 -33.52 -55.88 -35.29
CA GLU A 10 -33.40 -55.67 -33.85
C GLU A 10 -32.94 -54.24 -33.50
N PRO A 11 -33.51 -53.61 -32.46
CA PRO A 11 -33.01 -52.33 -31.98
C PRO A 11 -31.64 -52.53 -31.34
N ALA A 12 -30.65 -51.75 -31.80
CA ALA A 12 -29.33 -51.66 -31.20
C ALA A 12 -29.42 -51.45 -29.67
N PRO A 13 -28.58 -52.12 -28.86
CA PRO A 13 -28.67 -52.04 -27.42
C PRO A 13 -28.48 -50.59 -26.97
N ALA A 14 -29.46 -50.09 -26.21
CA ALA A 14 -29.40 -48.78 -25.58
C ALA A 14 -28.07 -48.62 -24.85
N ALA A 15 -27.29 -47.60 -25.24
CA ALA A 15 -26.04 -47.24 -24.60
C ALA A 15 -26.28 -47.06 -23.10
N SER A 16 -25.91 -48.06 -22.30
CA SER A 16 -25.95 -47.95 -20.85
C SER A 16 -25.05 -46.78 -20.48
N ARG A 17 -25.61 -45.79 -19.76
CA ARG A 17 -24.82 -44.70 -19.19
C ARG A 17 -23.86 -45.30 -18.17
N ALA A 18 -22.69 -45.73 -18.63
CA ALA A 18 -21.64 -46.26 -17.80
C ALA A 18 -21.36 -45.25 -16.68
N ARG A 19 -21.32 -45.73 -15.42
CA ARG A 19 -21.01 -44.87 -14.28
C ARG A 19 -19.65 -44.20 -14.52
N PRO A 20 -19.52 -42.88 -14.28
CA PRO A 20 -18.28 -42.17 -14.53
C PRO A 20 -17.15 -42.78 -13.70
N GLY A 21 -15.99 -42.98 -14.34
CA GLY A 21 -14.79 -43.46 -13.65
C GLY A 21 -14.26 -42.43 -12.65
N ARG A 22 -13.31 -42.85 -11.81
CA ARG A 22 -12.75 -41.98 -10.74
C ARG A 22 -12.11 -40.69 -11.28
N ARG A 23 -11.57 -40.73 -12.50
CA ARG A 23 -10.93 -39.57 -13.14
C ARG A 23 -11.97 -38.57 -13.64
N GLU A 24 -13.07 -39.06 -14.20
CA GLU A 24 -14.19 -38.26 -14.67
C GLU A 24 -14.88 -37.56 -13.50
N ILE A 25 -15.05 -38.26 -12.37
CA ILE A 25 -15.56 -37.68 -11.12
C ILE A 25 -14.63 -36.56 -10.63
N LEU A 26 -13.31 -36.80 -10.60
CA LEU A 26 -12.34 -35.79 -10.17
C LEU A 26 -12.29 -34.58 -11.10
N ALA A 27 -12.32 -34.78 -12.41
CA ALA A 27 -12.39 -33.71 -13.39
C ALA A 27 -13.69 -32.89 -13.24
N GLY A 28 -14.82 -33.56 -13.02
CA GLY A 28 -16.09 -32.91 -12.72
C GLY A 28 -16.05 -32.07 -11.43
N ALA A 29 -15.41 -32.59 -10.38
CA ALA A 29 -15.20 -31.85 -9.13
C ALA A 29 -14.31 -30.61 -9.34
N ILE A 30 -13.19 -30.75 -10.08
CA ILE A 30 -12.32 -29.62 -10.41
C ILE A 30 -13.11 -28.56 -11.19
N LEU A 31 -13.90 -28.95 -12.19
CA LEU A 31 -14.71 -28.01 -12.97
C LEU A 31 -15.77 -27.30 -12.11
N ALA A 32 -16.45 -28.04 -11.23
CA ALA A 32 -17.45 -27.46 -10.33
C ALA A 32 -16.82 -26.43 -9.36
N VAL A 33 -15.67 -26.77 -8.77
CA VAL A 33 -14.92 -25.84 -7.92
C VAL A 33 -14.40 -24.66 -8.73
N ALA A 34 -13.91 -24.87 -9.96
CA ALA A 34 -13.45 -23.80 -10.83
C ALA A 34 -14.59 -22.82 -11.18
N LEU A 35 -15.77 -23.32 -11.54
CA LEU A 35 -16.95 -22.48 -11.79
C LEU A 35 -17.32 -21.67 -10.55
N LEU A 36 -17.33 -22.30 -9.38
CA LEU A 36 -17.62 -21.62 -8.12
C LEU A 36 -16.58 -20.53 -7.81
N THR A 37 -15.29 -20.86 -7.84
CA THR A 37 -14.22 -19.93 -7.47
C THR A 37 -14.03 -18.82 -8.48
N HIS A 38 -14.41 -18.98 -9.75
CA HIS A 38 -14.27 -17.93 -10.76
C HIS A 38 -15.49 -17.01 -10.86
N PHE A 39 -16.70 -17.49 -10.56
CA PHE A 39 -17.94 -16.71 -10.77
C PHE A 39 -18.67 -16.30 -9.49
N ALA A 40 -18.52 -17.03 -8.38
CA ALA A 40 -19.20 -16.65 -7.14
C ALA A 40 -18.69 -15.27 -6.67
N LYS A 41 -19.60 -14.35 -6.32
CA LYS A 41 -19.28 -13.02 -5.79
C LYS A 41 -18.34 -12.19 -6.68
N LEU A 42 -18.42 -12.37 -8.00
CA LEU A 42 -17.50 -11.71 -8.94
C LEU A 42 -17.63 -10.17 -8.93
N ALA A 43 -18.82 -9.65 -8.60
CA ALA A 43 -19.12 -8.22 -8.51
C ALA A 43 -19.00 -7.64 -7.09
N ASP A 44 -18.95 -8.47 -6.04
CA ASP A 44 -19.12 -7.99 -4.65
C ASP A 44 -18.00 -7.07 -4.16
N ARG A 45 -16.80 -7.18 -4.75
CA ARG A 45 -15.64 -6.37 -4.36
C ARG A 45 -15.54 -5.12 -5.25
N PRO A 46 -15.24 -3.94 -4.68
CA PRO A 46 -14.90 -2.76 -5.48
C PRO A 46 -13.77 -3.07 -6.47
N LEU A 47 -13.83 -2.54 -7.70
CA LEU A 47 -12.71 -2.53 -8.64
C LEU A 47 -11.49 -1.88 -7.99
N HIS A 48 -10.35 -2.56 -8.05
CA HIS A 48 -9.03 -1.99 -7.76
C HIS A 48 -8.74 -0.78 -8.68
N HIS A 49 -7.81 0.10 -8.31
CA HIS A 49 -7.46 1.27 -9.13
C HIS A 49 -7.01 0.87 -10.56
N ASP A 50 -6.12 -0.11 -10.70
CA ASP A 50 -5.79 -0.67 -12.03
C ASP A 50 -6.98 -1.29 -12.77
N GLU A 51 -7.86 -2.02 -12.06
CA GLU A 51 -9.07 -2.58 -12.69
C GLU A 51 -9.97 -1.47 -13.23
N SER A 52 -10.11 -0.37 -12.48
CA SER A 52 -10.93 0.76 -12.86
C SER A 52 -10.43 1.45 -14.13
N ILE A 53 -9.10 1.52 -14.34
CA ILE A 53 -8.50 2.05 -15.57
C ILE A 53 -8.92 1.21 -16.77
N HIS A 54 -8.69 -0.11 -16.69
CA HIS A 54 -8.99 -1.02 -17.79
C HIS A 54 -10.49 -1.09 -18.09
N ALA A 55 -11.32 -1.14 -17.04
CA ALA A 55 -12.76 -1.18 -17.18
C ALA A 55 -13.31 0.13 -17.76
N TYR A 56 -12.82 1.28 -17.30
CA TYR A 56 -13.20 2.60 -17.81
C TYR A 56 -12.86 2.74 -19.30
N GLN A 57 -11.60 2.49 -19.70
CA GLN A 57 -11.17 2.61 -21.09
C GLN A 57 -11.95 1.68 -22.02
N SER A 58 -12.24 0.45 -21.57
CA SER A 58 -13.07 -0.51 -22.32
C SER A 58 -14.51 0.01 -22.50
N ASN A 59 -15.08 0.66 -21.48
CA ASN A 59 -16.42 1.26 -21.56
C ASN A 59 -16.44 2.52 -22.44
N THR A 60 -15.39 3.33 -22.40
CA THR A 60 -15.21 4.47 -23.32
C THR A 60 -15.20 3.97 -24.76
N LEU A 61 -14.39 2.95 -25.07
CA LEU A 61 -14.35 2.33 -26.40
C LEU A 61 -15.73 1.76 -26.80
N ALA A 62 -16.47 1.14 -25.88
CA ALA A 62 -17.81 0.62 -26.16
C ALA A 62 -18.79 1.73 -26.58
N ARG A 63 -18.67 2.94 -26.02
CA ARG A 63 -19.54 4.08 -26.30
C ARG A 63 -19.12 4.89 -27.51
N GLU A 64 -17.84 5.25 -27.57
CA GLU A 64 -17.29 6.16 -28.58
C GLU A 64 -16.90 5.45 -29.87
N GLY A 65 -16.69 4.12 -29.82
CA GLY A 65 -16.35 3.31 -30.97
C GLY A 65 -14.90 3.47 -31.46
N THR A 66 -14.05 4.17 -30.71
CA THR A 66 -12.62 4.30 -31.01
C THR A 66 -11.77 4.33 -29.75
N TRP A 67 -10.52 3.88 -29.87
CA TRP A 67 -9.50 3.91 -28.82
C TRP A 67 -8.14 4.10 -29.49
N ARG A 68 -7.23 4.82 -28.83
CA ARG A 68 -5.89 5.10 -29.37
C ARG A 68 -4.82 4.43 -28.51
N TYR A 69 -3.87 3.77 -29.17
CA TYR A 69 -2.81 3.03 -28.49
C TYR A 69 -1.86 3.95 -27.71
N ASP A 70 -1.73 3.66 -26.42
CA ASP A 70 -0.74 4.22 -25.51
C ASP A 70 -0.02 3.07 -24.78
N PRO A 71 1.31 2.93 -24.93
CA PRO A 71 2.09 1.90 -24.24
C PRO A 71 1.94 1.88 -22.72
N ALA A 72 1.56 3.01 -22.09
CA ALA A 72 1.31 3.06 -20.65
C ALA A 72 0.15 2.16 -20.20
N TYR A 73 -0.79 1.87 -21.11
CA TYR A 73 -1.98 1.05 -20.87
C TYR A 73 -1.93 -0.33 -21.56
N HIS A 74 -0.76 -0.73 -22.08
CA HIS A 74 -0.57 -2.01 -22.78
C HIS A 74 -1.41 -2.16 -24.07
N GLY A 75 -1.56 -3.40 -24.54
CA GLY A 75 -2.09 -3.71 -25.84
C GLY A 75 -3.62 -3.58 -25.97
N PRO A 76 -4.13 -3.44 -27.20
CA PRO A 76 -5.55 -3.21 -27.49
C PRO A 76 -6.52 -4.35 -27.12
N PHE A 77 -6.07 -5.61 -27.00
CA PHE A 77 -6.95 -6.78 -26.96
C PHE A 77 -7.99 -6.72 -25.82
N LEU A 78 -7.53 -6.46 -24.59
CA LEU A 78 -8.40 -6.41 -23.42
C LEU A 78 -9.53 -5.39 -23.61
N TYR A 79 -9.19 -4.22 -24.18
CA TYR A 79 -10.14 -3.14 -24.40
C TYR A 79 -11.22 -3.52 -25.40
N TYR A 80 -10.85 -4.06 -26.55
CA TYR A 80 -11.83 -4.49 -27.55
C TYR A 80 -12.71 -5.64 -27.04
N ALA A 81 -12.10 -6.62 -26.36
CA ALA A 81 -12.83 -7.77 -25.85
C ALA A 81 -13.86 -7.36 -24.78
N ASN A 82 -13.47 -6.53 -23.81
CA ASN A 82 -14.39 -6.04 -22.79
C ASN A 82 -15.41 -5.04 -23.35
N ALA A 83 -15.02 -4.19 -24.31
CA ALA A 83 -15.96 -3.28 -24.97
C ALA A 83 -17.09 -4.04 -25.67
N LEU A 84 -16.78 -5.18 -26.31
CA LEU A 84 -17.79 -6.05 -26.91
C LEU A 84 -18.73 -6.63 -25.84
N VAL A 85 -18.19 -7.11 -24.72
CA VAL A 85 -19.00 -7.59 -23.58
C VAL A 85 -19.92 -6.50 -23.07
N TYR A 86 -19.42 -5.27 -22.91
CA TYR A 86 -20.25 -4.15 -22.46
C TYR A 86 -21.34 -3.76 -23.46
N LYS A 87 -21.09 -3.87 -24.77
CA LYS A 87 -22.12 -3.65 -25.80
C LYS A 87 -23.24 -4.69 -25.75
N ILE A 88 -22.93 -5.94 -25.41
CA ILE A 88 -23.90 -7.05 -25.42
C ILE A 88 -24.64 -7.16 -24.07
N LEU A 89 -23.91 -7.07 -22.96
CA LEU A 89 -24.40 -7.37 -21.61
C LEU A 89 -24.53 -6.15 -20.70
N GLY A 90 -24.07 -4.97 -21.15
CA GLY A 90 -23.98 -3.77 -20.33
C GLY A 90 -22.71 -3.71 -19.47
N ALA A 91 -22.33 -2.50 -19.07
CA ALA A 91 -21.15 -2.25 -18.22
C ALA A 91 -21.50 -2.34 -16.73
N SER A 92 -20.87 -3.26 -16.02
CA SER A 92 -21.05 -3.53 -14.59
C SER A 92 -19.78 -4.14 -13.99
N ASP A 93 -19.64 -4.13 -12.67
CA ASP A 93 -18.50 -4.75 -11.97
C ASP A 93 -18.39 -6.26 -12.29
N PHE A 94 -19.53 -6.92 -12.50
CA PHE A 94 -19.59 -8.31 -12.96
C PHE A 94 -19.02 -8.44 -14.38
N THR A 95 -19.54 -7.67 -15.33
CA THR A 95 -19.15 -7.79 -16.75
C THR A 95 -17.72 -7.34 -16.99
N ALA A 96 -17.17 -6.44 -16.18
CA ALA A 96 -15.75 -6.06 -16.21
C ALA A 96 -14.82 -7.25 -15.89
N ARG A 97 -15.23 -8.12 -14.97
CA ARG A 97 -14.46 -9.30 -14.54
C ARG A 97 -14.91 -10.60 -15.19
N LEU A 98 -15.90 -10.55 -16.08
CA LEU A 98 -16.43 -11.73 -16.76
C LEU A 98 -15.37 -12.40 -17.65
N LEU A 99 -14.65 -11.62 -18.46
CA LEU A 99 -13.63 -12.18 -19.35
C LEU A 99 -12.44 -12.78 -18.59
N PRO A 100 -11.86 -12.14 -17.55
CA PRO A 100 -10.86 -12.78 -16.70
C PRO A 100 -11.35 -14.13 -16.13
N ALA A 101 -12.60 -14.21 -15.66
CA ALA A 101 -13.16 -15.44 -15.10
C ALA A 101 -13.25 -16.56 -16.15
N VAL A 102 -13.74 -16.22 -17.35
CA VAL A 102 -13.78 -17.16 -18.49
C VAL A 102 -12.38 -17.60 -18.90
N PHE A 103 -11.42 -16.67 -19.00
CA PHE A 103 -10.05 -16.99 -19.39
C PHE A 103 -9.32 -17.83 -18.32
N GLY A 104 -9.66 -17.67 -17.04
CA GLY A 104 -9.21 -18.57 -15.97
C GLY A 104 -9.68 -20.00 -16.18
N LEU A 105 -10.94 -20.20 -16.57
CA LEU A 105 -11.45 -21.52 -16.94
C LEU A 105 -10.78 -22.07 -18.21
N ILE A 106 -10.53 -21.22 -19.21
CA ILE A 106 -9.79 -21.63 -20.42
C ILE A 106 -8.38 -22.10 -20.05
N LEU A 107 -7.70 -21.40 -19.13
CA LEU A 107 -6.38 -21.79 -18.65
C LEU A 107 -6.41 -23.18 -17.98
N ILE A 108 -7.42 -23.47 -17.16
CA ILE A 108 -7.62 -24.81 -16.58
C ILE A 108 -7.90 -25.85 -17.69
N ALA A 109 -8.72 -25.49 -18.69
CA ALA A 109 -9.09 -26.37 -19.80
C ALA A 109 -7.91 -26.77 -20.70
N PHE A 110 -6.79 -26.02 -20.69
CA PHE A 110 -5.56 -26.43 -21.37
C PHE A 110 -4.97 -27.75 -20.85
N ALA A 111 -5.44 -28.25 -19.70
CA ALA A 111 -5.20 -29.63 -19.27
C ALA A 111 -5.51 -30.65 -20.39
N ILE A 112 -6.57 -30.41 -21.18
CA ILE A 112 -7.03 -31.33 -22.22
C ILE A 112 -5.97 -31.50 -23.32
N PRO A 113 -5.52 -30.47 -24.04
CA PRO A 113 -4.46 -30.64 -25.03
C PRO A 113 -3.12 -31.00 -24.41
N LEU A 114 -2.77 -30.47 -23.23
CA LEU A 114 -1.50 -30.79 -22.55
C LEU A 114 -1.39 -32.27 -22.19
N SER A 115 -2.53 -32.96 -21.95
CA SER A 115 -2.56 -34.39 -21.62
C SER A 115 -1.81 -35.28 -22.63
N ARG A 116 -1.64 -34.83 -23.88
CA ARG A 116 -0.85 -35.51 -24.92
C ARG A 116 0.65 -35.60 -24.57
N TRP A 117 1.20 -34.59 -23.90
CA TRP A 117 2.64 -34.49 -23.62
C TRP A 117 3.01 -34.74 -22.16
N ILE A 118 2.09 -34.44 -21.23
CA ILE A 118 2.30 -34.68 -19.78
C ILE A 118 1.52 -35.88 -19.23
N GLY A 119 0.68 -36.51 -20.06
CA GLY A 119 -0.17 -37.64 -19.70
C GLY A 119 -1.46 -37.23 -18.96
N ARG A 120 -2.45 -38.14 -18.91
CA ARG A 120 -3.76 -37.88 -18.29
C ARG A 120 -3.69 -37.48 -16.82
N ASP A 121 -2.82 -38.14 -16.03
CA ASP A 121 -2.65 -37.78 -14.62
C ASP A 121 -1.94 -36.42 -14.46
N GLY A 122 -0.97 -36.11 -15.34
CA GLY A 122 -0.33 -34.79 -15.38
C GLY A 122 -1.33 -33.69 -15.72
N ALA A 123 -2.25 -33.94 -16.66
CA ALA A 123 -3.32 -33.00 -16.97
C ALA A 123 -4.24 -32.71 -15.79
N LEU A 124 -4.61 -33.73 -15.00
CA LEU A 124 -5.41 -33.54 -13.79
C LEU A 124 -4.65 -32.73 -12.73
N PHE A 125 -3.37 -33.02 -12.50
CA PHE A 125 -2.55 -32.22 -11.60
C PHE A 125 -2.35 -30.79 -12.10
N TYR A 126 -2.21 -30.57 -13.40
CA TYR A 126 -2.13 -29.23 -13.98
C TYR A 126 -3.41 -28.44 -13.72
N ALA A 127 -4.58 -29.03 -14.02
CA ALA A 127 -5.87 -28.41 -13.78
C ALA A 127 -6.05 -28.05 -12.28
N LEU A 128 -5.67 -28.97 -11.40
CA LEU A 128 -5.72 -28.75 -9.95
C LEU A 128 -4.76 -27.63 -9.50
N LEU A 129 -3.52 -27.65 -9.98
CA LEU A 129 -2.49 -26.66 -9.60
C LEU A 129 -2.86 -25.25 -10.08
N VAL A 130 -3.40 -25.11 -11.29
CA VAL A 130 -3.93 -23.82 -11.78
C VAL A 130 -5.11 -23.36 -10.93
N LEU A 131 -6.03 -24.27 -10.58
CA LEU A 131 -7.22 -23.96 -9.78
C LEU A 131 -6.88 -23.50 -8.35
N ILE A 132 -5.82 -24.03 -7.74
CA ILE A 132 -5.45 -23.69 -6.35
C ILE A 132 -4.34 -22.64 -6.25
N SER A 133 -3.73 -22.23 -7.37
CA SER A 133 -2.67 -21.22 -7.41
C SER A 133 -3.22 -19.87 -6.92
N PRO A 134 -2.64 -19.29 -5.84
CA PRO A 134 -3.03 -17.96 -5.39
C PRO A 134 -2.88 -16.89 -6.47
N HIS A 135 -1.78 -16.90 -7.24
CA HIS A 135 -1.59 -15.93 -8.31
C HIS A 135 -2.65 -16.05 -9.41
N LEU A 136 -2.85 -17.25 -9.94
CA LEU A 136 -3.73 -17.43 -11.10
C LEU A 136 -5.20 -17.26 -10.72
N THR A 137 -5.59 -17.65 -9.50
CA THR A 137 -6.95 -17.42 -8.99
C THR A 137 -7.21 -15.93 -8.72
N TYR A 138 -6.19 -15.16 -8.32
CA TYR A 138 -6.30 -13.70 -8.18
C TYR A 138 -6.55 -13.05 -9.53
N PHE A 139 -5.69 -13.32 -10.52
CA PHE A 139 -5.79 -12.70 -11.85
C PHE A 139 -6.97 -13.21 -12.67
N SER A 140 -7.50 -14.40 -12.38
CA SER A 140 -8.74 -14.88 -13.01
C SER A 140 -9.99 -14.12 -12.58
N ARG A 141 -9.88 -13.19 -11.63
CA ARG A 141 -11.00 -12.35 -11.17
C ARG A 141 -10.65 -10.86 -11.21
N PHE A 142 -9.58 -10.50 -11.90
CA PHE A 142 -9.01 -9.15 -11.92
C PHE A 142 -8.85 -8.70 -13.37
N ILE A 143 -9.55 -7.64 -13.79
CA ILE A 143 -9.48 -7.15 -15.19
C ILE A 143 -8.11 -6.50 -15.46
N ARG A 144 -7.20 -7.31 -16.04
CA ARG A 144 -5.83 -6.93 -16.39
C ARG A 144 -5.27 -7.87 -17.47
N GLU A 145 -4.28 -7.39 -18.21
CA GLU A 145 -3.67 -8.08 -19.36
C GLU A 145 -3.03 -9.45 -19.07
N ASP A 146 -2.54 -9.66 -17.85
CA ASP A 146 -1.64 -10.77 -17.52
C ASP A 146 -2.22 -12.15 -17.83
N LEU A 147 -3.47 -12.41 -17.44
CA LEU A 147 -4.12 -13.71 -17.64
C LEU A 147 -4.38 -14.03 -19.13
N TYR A 148 -4.82 -13.03 -19.90
CA TYR A 148 -5.03 -13.18 -21.34
C TYR A 148 -3.72 -13.54 -22.04
N SER A 149 -2.64 -12.85 -21.65
CA SER A 149 -1.29 -13.11 -22.18
C SER A 149 -0.84 -14.54 -21.92
N LEU A 150 -1.14 -15.11 -20.74
CA LEU A 150 -0.85 -16.52 -20.42
C LEU A 150 -1.63 -17.49 -21.32
N VAL A 151 -2.93 -17.28 -21.47
CA VAL A 151 -3.82 -18.12 -22.30
C VAL A 151 -3.34 -18.12 -23.75
N PHE A 152 -3.03 -16.95 -24.31
CA PHE A 152 -2.56 -16.84 -25.68
C PHE A 152 -1.15 -17.36 -25.89
N THR A 153 -0.26 -17.18 -24.91
CA THR A 153 1.09 -17.78 -24.93
C THR A 153 1.00 -19.31 -24.95
N LEU A 154 0.18 -19.90 -24.06
CA LEU A 154 -0.01 -21.34 -24.03
C LEU A 154 -0.71 -21.85 -25.28
N GLY A 155 -1.72 -21.12 -25.78
CA GLY A 155 -2.39 -21.39 -27.06
C GLY A 155 -1.41 -21.44 -28.22
N THR A 156 -0.49 -20.48 -28.29
CA THR A 156 0.60 -20.43 -29.29
C THR A 156 1.47 -21.69 -29.21
N ILE A 157 1.96 -22.03 -28.02
CA ILE A 157 2.83 -23.21 -27.82
C ILE A 157 2.10 -24.50 -28.22
N VAL A 158 0.87 -24.68 -27.73
CA VAL A 158 0.08 -25.90 -27.96
C VAL A 158 -0.26 -26.04 -29.44
N ALA A 159 -0.72 -24.97 -30.08
CA ALA A 159 -1.08 -24.98 -31.50
C ALA A 159 0.15 -25.21 -32.39
N PHE A 160 1.27 -24.51 -32.12
CA PHE A 160 2.50 -24.74 -32.87
C PHE A 160 3.02 -26.16 -32.70
N ARG A 161 2.94 -26.72 -31.49
CA ARG A 161 3.35 -28.11 -31.25
C ARG A 161 2.47 -29.10 -32.00
N LEU A 162 1.16 -28.88 -32.04
CA LEU A 162 0.23 -29.70 -32.84
C LEU A 162 0.50 -29.59 -34.33
N PHE A 163 0.92 -28.42 -34.82
CA PHE A 163 1.41 -28.26 -36.19
C PHE A 163 2.65 -29.12 -36.44
N LEU A 164 3.66 -29.04 -35.57
CA LEU A 164 4.88 -29.86 -35.69
C LEU A 164 4.61 -31.38 -35.67
N GLU A 165 3.53 -31.83 -35.04
CA GLU A 165 3.17 -33.25 -34.94
C GLU A 165 2.26 -33.74 -36.07
N THR A 166 1.43 -32.87 -36.63
CA THR A 166 0.37 -33.28 -37.58
C THR A 166 0.51 -32.69 -38.97
N ASP A 167 1.39 -31.71 -39.13
CA ASP A 167 1.63 -30.95 -40.36
C ASP A 167 0.35 -30.30 -40.94
N ARG A 168 -0.67 -30.07 -40.10
CA ARG A 168 -1.92 -29.46 -40.54
C ARG A 168 -1.85 -27.94 -40.39
N PHE A 169 -2.00 -27.24 -41.51
CA PHE A 169 -1.93 -25.79 -41.59
C PHE A 169 -2.83 -25.05 -40.58
N ARG A 170 -4.04 -25.57 -40.29
CA ARG A 170 -4.97 -24.97 -39.30
C ARG A 170 -4.34 -24.71 -37.93
N TRP A 171 -3.39 -25.56 -37.50
CA TRP A 171 -2.71 -25.41 -36.22
C TRP A 171 -1.65 -24.31 -36.26
N LEU A 172 -0.98 -24.13 -37.40
CA LEU A 172 -0.08 -23.00 -37.61
C LEU A 172 -0.86 -21.68 -37.65
N VAL A 173 -2.03 -21.66 -38.30
CA VAL A 173 -2.94 -20.51 -38.27
C VAL A 173 -3.39 -20.20 -36.84
N LEU A 174 -3.85 -21.20 -36.08
CA LEU A 174 -4.24 -20.99 -34.68
C LEU A 174 -3.08 -20.48 -33.81
N SER A 175 -1.85 -20.96 -34.08
CA SER A 175 -0.64 -20.46 -33.43
C SER A 175 -0.39 -19.00 -33.76
N ALA A 176 -0.53 -18.60 -35.03
CA ALA A 176 -0.34 -17.21 -35.45
C ALA A 176 -1.41 -16.28 -34.88
N VAL A 177 -2.68 -16.71 -34.87
CA VAL A 177 -3.78 -15.98 -34.23
C VAL A 177 -3.50 -15.82 -32.73
N SER A 178 -3.16 -16.90 -32.03
CA SER A 178 -2.86 -16.85 -30.60
C SER A 178 -1.66 -15.94 -30.31
N PHE A 179 -0.60 -15.99 -31.14
CA PHE A 179 0.58 -15.16 -30.95
C PHE A 179 0.30 -13.68 -31.23
N ALA A 180 -0.52 -13.39 -32.25
CA ALA A 180 -0.99 -12.03 -32.52
C ALA A 180 -1.80 -11.50 -31.35
N LEU A 181 -2.72 -12.30 -30.80
CA LEU A 181 -3.53 -11.93 -29.64
C LEU A 181 -2.66 -11.70 -28.39
N ALA A 182 -1.64 -12.54 -28.15
CA ALA A 182 -0.67 -12.31 -27.09
C ALA A 182 0.07 -10.97 -27.27
N GLY A 183 0.54 -10.69 -28.49
CA GLY A 183 1.22 -9.45 -28.85
C GLY A 183 0.33 -8.22 -28.66
N THR A 184 -0.95 -8.32 -29.04
CA THR A 184 -1.94 -7.24 -28.86
C THR A 184 -2.50 -7.16 -27.44
N THR A 185 -2.11 -8.06 -26.53
CA THR A 185 -2.49 -8.02 -25.12
C THR A 185 -1.43 -7.26 -24.32
N LYS A 186 -0.16 -7.71 -24.41
CA LYS A 186 0.91 -7.15 -23.59
C LYS A 186 2.28 -7.35 -24.23
N GLU A 187 3.17 -6.39 -23.99
CA GLU A 187 4.51 -6.35 -24.58
C GLU A 187 5.44 -7.49 -24.12
N ASN A 188 5.07 -8.20 -23.04
CA ASN A 188 5.76 -9.42 -22.60
C ASN A 188 5.74 -10.55 -23.65
N ALA A 189 4.83 -10.50 -24.63
CA ALA A 189 4.80 -11.43 -25.74
C ALA A 189 6.07 -11.31 -26.61
N TYR A 190 6.66 -10.12 -26.70
CA TYR A 190 7.92 -9.91 -27.43
C TYR A 190 9.08 -10.64 -26.73
N MET A 191 9.14 -10.51 -25.40
CA MET A 191 10.10 -11.19 -24.53
C MET A 191 9.97 -12.72 -24.64
N THR A 192 8.72 -13.19 -24.66
CA THR A 192 8.40 -14.61 -24.84
C THR A 192 8.80 -15.12 -26.23
N GLY A 193 8.59 -14.32 -27.29
CA GLY A 193 9.06 -14.62 -28.63
C GLY A 193 10.59 -14.77 -28.71
N VAL A 194 11.34 -13.84 -28.10
CA VAL A 194 12.81 -13.92 -27.99
C VAL A 194 13.22 -15.20 -27.27
N LEU A 195 12.54 -15.55 -26.18
CA LEU A 195 12.82 -16.78 -25.45
C LEU A 195 12.59 -18.04 -26.31
N PHE A 196 11.52 -18.09 -27.12
CA PHE A 196 11.26 -19.25 -27.99
C PHE A 196 12.28 -19.36 -29.12
N VAL A 197 12.75 -18.24 -29.67
CA VAL A 197 13.86 -18.22 -30.64
C VAL A 197 15.16 -18.72 -29.98
N ALA A 198 15.44 -18.28 -28.74
CA ALA A 198 16.60 -18.73 -27.98
C ALA A 198 16.56 -20.25 -27.70
N PHE A 199 15.37 -20.82 -27.46
CA PHE A 199 15.22 -22.28 -27.36
C PHE A 199 15.57 -22.99 -28.67
N GLY A 200 15.13 -22.47 -29.80
CA GLY A 200 15.47 -23.00 -31.12
C GLY A 200 16.98 -23.00 -31.36
N LEU A 201 17.66 -21.92 -30.99
CA LEU A 201 19.12 -21.82 -31.04
C LEU A 201 19.81 -22.81 -30.09
N TRP A 202 19.32 -22.96 -28.85
CA TRP A 202 19.85 -23.97 -27.93
C TRP A 202 19.69 -25.38 -28.50
N ALA A 203 18.50 -25.74 -28.99
CA ALA A 203 18.25 -27.04 -29.58
C ALA A 203 19.17 -27.32 -30.80
N PHE A 204 19.50 -26.29 -31.57
CA PHE A 204 20.49 -26.38 -32.65
C PHE A 204 21.89 -26.66 -32.10
N ILE A 205 22.36 -25.86 -31.13
CA ILE A 205 23.69 -26.01 -30.51
C ILE A 205 23.83 -27.37 -29.83
N GLU A 206 22.82 -27.84 -29.11
CA GLU A 206 22.82 -29.16 -28.45
C GLU A 206 23.00 -30.29 -29.48
N ARG A 207 22.23 -30.26 -30.58
CA ARG A 207 22.33 -31.26 -31.65
C ARG A 207 23.71 -31.30 -32.31
N VAL A 208 24.34 -30.15 -32.49
CA VAL A 208 25.69 -30.05 -33.07
C VAL A 208 26.77 -30.42 -32.04
N GLY A 209 26.61 -29.99 -30.80
CA GLY A 209 27.61 -30.14 -29.73
C GLY A 209 27.77 -31.57 -29.23
N VAL A 210 26.69 -32.37 -29.23
CA VAL A 210 26.69 -33.79 -28.84
C VAL A 210 27.15 -34.71 -29.99
N ALA A 211 27.23 -34.19 -31.23
CA ALA A 211 27.62 -35.00 -32.38
C ALA A 211 29.15 -35.24 -32.42
N PRO A 212 29.61 -36.47 -32.72
CA PRO A 212 31.04 -36.79 -32.83
C PRO A 212 31.78 -35.93 -33.87
N LYS A 213 31.10 -35.59 -34.97
CA LYS A 213 31.62 -34.75 -36.06
C LYS A 213 30.82 -33.46 -36.17
N ARG A 214 31.22 -32.45 -35.39
CA ARG A 214 30.50 -31.16 -35.27
C ARG A 214 30.26 -30.46 -36.61
N GLY A 215 31.24 -30.43 -37.51
CA GLY A 215 31.12 -29.75 -38.81
C GLY A 215 30.15 -30.43 -39.79
N GLU A 216 30.05 -31.77 -39.77
CA GLU A 216 29.06 -32.51 -40.55
C GLU A 216 27.66 -32.36 -39.95
N ALA A 217 27.54 -32.46 -38.62
CA ALA A 217 26.27 -32.30 -37.91
C ALA A 217 25.68 -30.89 -38.05
N ALA A 218 26.51 -29.84 -38.06
CA ALA A 218 26.08 -28.48 -38.31
C ALA A 218 25.51 -28.32 -39.72
N ARG A 219 26.22 -28.81 -40.75
CA ARG A 219 25.75 -28.78 -42.14
C ARG A 219 24.44 -29.54 -42.32
N GLU A 220 24.32 -30.72 -41.72
CA GLU A 220 23.10 -31.54 -41.80
C GLU A 220 21.92 -30.89 -41.07
N THR A 221 22.13 -30.34 -39.87
CA THR A 221 21.07 -29.67 -39.10
C THR A 221 20.58 -28.42 -39.83
N TRP A 222 21.51 -27.65 -40.41
CA TRP A 222 21.17 -26.48 -41.22
C TRP A 222 20.38 -26.88 -42.48
N ARG A 223 20.86 -27.91 -43.20
CA ARG A 223 20.19 -28.44 -44.39
C ARG A 223 18.76 -28.84 -44.10
N ARG A 224 18.52 -29.64 -43.04
CA ARG A 224 17.18 -30.05 -42.60
C ARG A 224 16.29 -28.88 -42.22
N THR A 225 16.85 -27.87 -41.54
CA THR A 225 16.10 -26.67 -41.15
C THR A 225 15.67 -25.89 -42.38
N ARG A 226 16.58 -25.68 -43.34
CA ARG A 226 16.28 -25.01 -44.61
C ARG A 226 15.24 -25.77 -45.44
N GLU A 227 15.39 -27.09 -45.56
CA GLU A 227 14.42 -27.96 -46.25
C GLU A 227 13.04 -27.92 -45.57
N TRP A 228 12.98 -27.90 -44.24
CA TRP A 228 11.73 -27.73 -43.51
C TRP A 228 11.11 -26.36 -43.78
N VAL A 229 11.87 -25.26 -43.67
CA VAL A 229 11.35 -23.90 -43.95
C VAL A 229 10.85 -23.79 -45.39
N ALA A 230 11.61 -24.31 -46.37
CA ALA A 230 11.21 -24.27 -47.77
C ALA A 230 9.90 -25.04 -48.01
N ARG A 231 9.73 -26.23 -47.41
CA ARG A 231 8.50 -27.02 -47.52
C ARG A 231 7.27 -26.33 -46.92
N HIS A 232 7.44 -25.56 -45.85
CA HIS A 232 6.34 -24.88 -45.18
C HIS A 232 6.29 -23.37 -45.50
N PHE A 233 7.03 -22.90 -46.49
CA PHE A 233 7.17 -21.46 -46.77
C PHE A 233 5.82 -20.77 -46.95
N LEU A 234 4.93 -21.33 -47.79
CA LEU A 234 3.61 -20.74 -48.04
C LEU A 234 2.75 -20.72 -46.78
N GLN A 235 2.82 -21.78 -45.96
CA GLN A 235 2.11 -21.86 -44.69
C GLN A 235 2.64 -20.84 -43.68
N LEU A 236 3.96 -20.71 -43.54
CA LEU A 236 4.62 -19.73 -42.67
C LEU A 236 4.32 -18.30 -43.12
N PHE A 237 4.34 -18.04 -44.43
CA PHE A 237 3.99 -16.75 -45.01
C PHE A 237 2.53 -16.39 -44.74
N ALA A 238 1.59 -17.31 -44.99
CA ALA A 238 0.18 -17.09 -44.71
C ALA A 238 -0.10 -16.88 -43.22
N ALA A 239 0.58 -17.64 -42.34
CA ALA A 239 0.52 -17.46 -40.90
C ALA A 239 1.06 -16.07 -40.48
N GLY A 240 2.16 -15.61 -41.10
CA GLY A 240 2.69 -14.26 -40.93
C GLY A 240 1.70 -13.19 -41.37
N LEU A 241 1.01 -13.39 -42.50
CA LEU A 241 -0.03 -12.47 -42.97
C LEU A 241 -1.22 -12.41 -42.01
N VAL A 242 -1.66 -13.55 -41.47
CA VAL A 242 -2.71 -13.59 -40.43
C VAL A 242 -2.28 -12.80 -39.19
N PHE A 243 -1.05 -13.02 -38.71
CA PHE A 243 -0.50 -12.27 -37.59
C PHE A 243 -0.51 -10.76 -37.87
N LEU A 244 0.07 -10.35 -39.01
CA LEU A 244 0.16 -8.95 -39.40
C LEU A 244 -1.22 -8.31 -39.59
N THR A 245 -2.20 -9.05 -40.06
CA THR A 245 -3.57 -8.57 -40.23
C THR A 245 -4.20 -8.26 -38.87
N ILE A 246 -4.18 -9.22 -37.94
CA ILE A 246 -4.73 -9.02 -36.58
C ILE A 246 -3.99 -7.87 -35.89
N TRP A 247 -2.67 -7.88 -35.93
CA TRP A 247 -1.81 -6.84 -35.36
C TRP A 247 -2.19 -5.45 -35.87
N THR A 248 -2.23 -5.29 -37.19
CA THR A 248 -2.48 -4.00 -37.83
C THR A 248 -3.90 -3.53 -37.49
N MET A 249 -4.90 -4.40 -37.60
CA MET A 249 -6.29 -4.03 -37.29
C MET A 249 -6.45 -3.61 -35.83
N MET A 250 -5.86 -4.34 -34.89
CA MET A 250 -5.99 -4.02 -33.46
C MET A 250 -5.28 -2.72 -33.08
N TYR A 251 -4.02 -2.53 -33.48
CA TYR A 251 -3.23 -1.35 -33.09
C TYR A 251 -3.62 -0.07 -33.82
N THR A 252 -4.13 -0.17 -35.05
CA THR A 252 -4.58 1.01 -35.82
C THR A 252 -6.04 1.39 -35.58
N ALA A 253 -6.72 0.74 -34.63
CA ALA A 253 -8.16 0.87 -34.45
C ALA A 253 -8.94 0.68 -35.76
N PHE A 254 -8.68 -0.45 -36.41
CA PHE A 254 -9.24 -0.83 -37.71
C PHE A 254 -9.04 0.25 -38.79
N GLY A 255 -7.83 0.82 -38.84
CA GLY A 255 -7.42 1.82 -39.83
C GLY A 255 -7.70 3.28 -39.46
N ARG A 256 -8.31 3.56 -38.31
CA ARG A 256 -8.59 4.95 -37.87
C ARG A 256 -7.34 5.72 -37.44
N HIS A 257 -6.32 5.00 -36.97
CA HIS A 257 -5.03 5.52 -36.53
C HIS A 257 -3.90 4.74 -37.20
N PRO A 258 -3.71 4.88 -38.53
CA PRO A 258 -2.77 4.07 -39.28
C PRO A 258 -1.34 4.18 -38.75
N GLN A 259 -0.93 5.34 -38.23
CA GLN A 259 0.39 5.59 -37.64
C GLN A 259 0.75 4.69 -36.46
N ASP A 260 -0.24 4.17 -35.72
CA ASP A 260 0.01 3.35 -34.53
C ASP A 260 0.33 1.88 -34.87
N TRP A 261 0.38 1.51 -36.17
CA TRP A 261 0.78 0.17 -36.63
C TRP A 261 2.21 -0.23 -36.20
N LEU A 262 3.11 0.75 -36.07
CA LEU A 262 4.47 0.59 -35.53
C LEU A 262 4.47 0.61 -33.99
N ALA A 263 3.62 -0.21 -33.38
CA ALA A 263 3.49 -0.28 -31.93
C ALA A 263 4.74 -0.82 -31.23
N ILE A 264 5.48 -1.78 -31.82
CA ILE A 264 6.67 -2.38 -31.20
C ILE A 264 7.75 -1.32 -30.88
N PRO A 265 8.25 -0.50 -31.84
CA PRO A 265 9.25 0.52 -31.51
C PRO A 265 8.78 1.52 -30.44
N LYS A 266 7.50 1.92 -30.48
CA LYS A 266 6.88 2.84 -29.51
C LYS A 266 6.90 2.22 -28.11
N ALA A 267 6.47 0.97 -28.00
CA ALA A 267 6.40 0.24 -26.74
C ALA A 267 7.80 -0.06 -26.16
N VAL A 268 8.72 -0.55 -26.99
CA VAL A 268 10.12 -0.82 -26.58
C VAL A 268 10.77 0.45 -26.05
N ARG A 269 10.61 1.59 -26.75
CA ARG A 269 11.16 2.87 -26.29
C ARG A 269 10.60 3.29 -24.94
N TYR A 270 9.29 3.15 -24.76
CA TYR A 270 8.63 3.46 -23.49
C TYR A 270 9.13 2.57 -22.34
N TRP A 271 9.09 1.25 -22.51
CA TRP A 271 9.49 0.29 -21.46
C TRP A 271 10.99 0.31 -21.17
N MET A 272 11.84 0.55 -22.17
CA MET A 272 13.26 0.81 -21.92
C MET A 272 13.48 2.09 -21.10
N GLY A 273 12.67 3.13 -21.33
CA GLY A 273 12.64 4.33 -20.49
C GLY A 273 12.23 4.01 -19.04
N GLN A 274 11.17 3.22 -18.84
CA GLN A 274 10.74 2.81 -17.50
C GLN A 274 11.82 1.97 -16.78
N HIS A 275 12.52 1.08 -17.50
CA HIS A 275 13.65 0.33 -16.96
C HIS A 275 14.87 1.20 -16.64
N ALA A 276 15.07 2.32 -17.34
CA ALA A 276 16.10 3.29 -17.00
C ALA A 276 15.76 4.06 -15.71
N ILE A 277 14.48 4.44 -15.53
CA ILE A 277 13.99 5.10 -14.32
C ILE A 277 14.01 4.14 -13.12
N ALA A 278 13.63 2.88 -13.34
CA ALA A 278 13.49 1.85 -12.32
C ALA A 278 12.60 2.31 -11.15
N ARG A 279 11.35 2.69 -11.44
CA ARG A 279 10.37 3.19 -10.46
C ARG A 279 10.23 2.28 -9.23
N ILE A 280 10.29 0.97 -9.46
CA ILE A 280 10.28 -0.05 -8.41
C ILE A 280 11.50 -0.95 -8.66
N PRO A 281 12.67 -0.62 -8.09
CA PRO A 281 13.87 -1.44 -8.25
C PRO A 281 13.80 -2.66 -7.33
N GLY A 282 14.50 -3.73 -7.70
CA GLY A 282 14.62 -4.90 -6.85
C GLY A 282 15.82 -5.77 -7.22
N PRO A 283 16.24 -6.70 -6.34
CA PRO A 283 17.39 -7.56 -6.59
C PRO A 283 17.15 -8.46 -7.81
N TRP A 284 18.23 -8.97 -8.42
CA TRP A 284 18.13 -9.89 -9.56
C TRP A 284 17.31 -11.15 -9.22
N TYR A 285 17.32 -11.59 -7.96
CA TYR A 285 16.57 -12.74 -7.47
C TYR A 285 15.13 -12.43 -7.05
N TYR A 286 14.62 -11.20 -7.23
CA TYR A 286 13.32 -10.72 -6.72
C TYR A 286 12.14 -11.71 -6.87
N TYR A 287 12.03 -12.38 -8.02
CA TYR A 287 10.91 -13.28 -8.31
C TYR A 287 10.99 -14.65 -7.63
N VAL A 288 12.19 -15.11 -7.24
CA VAL A 288 12.36 -16.44 -6.63
C VAL A 288 11.74 -16.50 -5.22
N PRO A 289 12.01 -15.54 -4.30
CA PRO A 289 11.31 -15.47 -3.03
C PRO A 289 9.79 -15.35 -3.21
N LEU A 290 9.31 -14.50 -4.14
CA LEU A 290 7.87 -14.35 -4.41
C LEU A 290 7.22 -15.68 -4.81
N LEU A 291 7.83 -16.44 -5.72
CA LEU A 291 7.36 -17.78 -6.08
C LEU A 291 7.39 -18.74 -4.89
N LEU A 292 8.44 -18.70 -4.07
CA LEU A 292 8.51 -19.54 -2.87
C LEU A 292 7.50 -19.13 -1.80
N PHE A 293 7.01 -17.89 -1.80
CA PHE A 293 6.00 -17.44 -0.85
C PHE A 293 4.58 -17.78 -1.27
N TYR A 294 4.20 -17.42 -2.49
CA TYR A 294 2.83 -17.61 -2.97
C TYR A 294 2.62 -18.99 -3.62
N GLU A 295 3.67 -19.63 -4.09
CA GLU A 295 3.60 -20.83 -4.95
C GLU A 295 4.59 -21.92 -4.51
N THR A 296 4.89 -21.99 -3.21
CA THR A 296 5.84 -22.97 -2.63
C THR A 296 5.55 -24.38 -3.12
N ALA A 297 4.27 -24.77 -3.15
CA ALA A 297 3.81 -26.06 -3.63
C ALA A 297 4.21 -26.34 -5.06
N ALA A 298 3.98 -25.37 -5.95
CA ALA A 298 4.31 -25.51 -7.37
C ALA A 298 5.83 -25.62 -7.55
N VAL A 299 6.61 -24.79 -6.85
CA VAL A 299 8.07 -24.80 -6.93
C VAL A 299 8.65 -26.13 -6.42
N VAL A 300 8.23 -26.59 -5.24
CA VAL A 300 8.70 -27.85 -4.66
C VAL A 300 8.28 -29.05 -5.51
N ALA A 301 7.03 -29.07 -5.99
CA ALA A 301 6.56 -30.12 -6.88
C ALA A 301 7.30 -30.14 -8.23
N ALA A 302 7.71 -28.98 -8.75
CA ALA A 302 8.50 -28.91 -9.98
C ALA A 302 9.88 -29.55 -9.82
N ILE A 303 10.50 -29.49 -8.63
CA ILE A 303 11.77 -30.19 -8.35
C ILE A 303 11.61 -31.71 -8.50
N LEU A 304 10.45 -32.27 -8.16
CA LEU A 304 10.18 -33.70 -8.32
C LEU A 304 10.23 -34.17 -9.79
N ALA A 305 10.03 -33.27 -10.75
CA ALA A 305 10.21 -33.58 -12.17
C ALA A 305 11.63 -34.10 -12.47
N PHE A 306 12.64 -33.60 -11.75
CA PHE A 306 14.04 -33.94 -11.96
C PHE A 306 14.52 -35.16 -11.15
N ARG A 307 13.75 -35.64 -10.16
CA ARG A 307 14.08 -36.84 -9.36
C ARG A 307 13.96 -38.14 -10.17
N ARG A 308 13.27 -38.13 -11.31
CA ARG A 308 13.00 -39.32 -12.11
C ARG A 308 14.26 -39.87 -12.80
N ARG A 309 15.04 -40.67 -12.07
CA ARG A 309 16.04 -41.57 -12.68
C ARG A 309 15.31 -42.56 -13.61
N GLY A 310 15.51 -42.42 -14.91
CA GLY A 310 15.06 -43.39 -15.92
C GLY A 310 13.94 -42.96 -16.88
N GLN A 311 13.35 -41.77 -16.75
CA GLN A 311 12.46 -41.21 -17.78
C GLN A 311 13.04 -39.90 -18.33
N PRO A 312 13.72 -39.93 -19.50
CA PRO A 312 14.29 -38.71 -20.08
C PRO A 312 13.18 -37.71 -20.41
N PHE A 313 13.47 -36.42 -20.24
CA PHE A 313 12.56 -35.35 -20.63
C PHE A 313 12.26 -35.48 -22.13
N ASN A 314 10.98 -35.66 -22.47
CA ASN A 314 10.53 -35.57 -23.85
C ASN A 314 10.80 -34.15 -24.41
N PRO A 315 10.84 -33.96 -25.73
CA PRO A 315 11.19 -32.65 -26.31
C PRO A 315 10.33 -31.50 -25.80
N PHE A 316 9.05 -31.75 -25.51
CA PHE A 316 8.15 -30.75 -24.93
C PHE A 316 8.56 -30.39 -23.49
N MET A 317 8.85 -31.36 -22.64
CA MET A 317 9.29 -31.10 -21.26
C MET A 317 10.66 -30.41 -21.21
N ARG A 318 11.56 -30.68 -22.16
CA ARG A 318 12.82 -29.93 -22.30
C ARG A 318 12.56 -28.46 -22.59
N PHE A 319 11.65 -28.19 -23.52
CA PHE A 319 11.19 -26.83 -23.80
C PHE A 319 10.57 -26.18 -22.57
N VAL A 320 9.69 -26.87 -21.83
CA VAL A 320 9.06 -26.32 -20.62
C VAL A 320 10.11 -26.03 -19.53
N ALA A 321 11.12 -26.89 -19.36
CA ALA A 321 12.23 -26.65 -18.43
C ALA A 321 13.05 -25.42 -18.83
N PHE A 322 13.39 -25.29 -20.11
CA PHE A 322 14.04 -24.08 -20.62
C PHE A 322 13.17 -22.84 -20.42
N TRP A 323 11.87 -22.94 -20.69
CA TRP A 323 10.94 -21.84 -20.56
C TRP A 323 10.83 -21.37 -19.09
N ALA A 324 10.78 -22.29 -18.13
CA ALA A 324 10.78 -21.95 -16.70
C ALA A 324 12.04 -21.20 -16.29
N VAL A 325 13.22 -21.75 -16.60
CA VAL A 325 14.50 -21.13 -16.22
C VAL A 325 14.75 -19.84 -16.99
N GLY A 326 14.49 -19.84 -18.30
CA GLY A 326 14.69 -18.70 -19.17
C GLY A 326 13.77 -17.53 -18.82
N SER A 327 12.51 -17.79 -18.43
CA SER A 327 11.63 -16.73 -17.93
C SER A 327 12.17 -16.12 -16.63
N LEU A 328 12.62 -16.95 -15.68
CA LEU A 328 13.24 -16.46 -14.44
C LEU A 328 14.46 -15.58 -14.71
N LEU A 329 15.35 -16.00 -15.60
CA LEU A 329 16.54 -15.22 -15.97
C LEU A 329 16.18 -13.92 -16.70
N LEU A 330 15.20 -13.97 -17.59
CA LEU A 330 14.76 -12.81 -18.37
C LEU A 330 14.14 -11.73 -17.48
N TYR A 331 13.27 -12.13 -16.55
CA TYR A 331 12.70 -11.21 -15.57
C TYR A 331 13.72 -10.83 -14.48
N ALA A 332 14.71 -11.67 -14.16
CA ALA A 332 15.83 -11.31 -13.28
C ALA A 332 16.67 -10.16 -13.86
N TRP A 333 16.79 -10.08 -15.19
CA TRP A 333 17.48 -8.99 -15.88
C TRP A 333 16.70 -7.67 -15.92
N ALA A 334 15.36 -7.72 -16.03
CA ALA A 334 14.52 -6.51 -16.09
C ALA A 334 14.70 -5.62 -14.85
N ARG A 335 14.85 -4.30 -15.00
CA ARG A 335 15.15 -3.39 -13.87
C ARG A 335 13.93 -2.98 -13.05
N GLU A 336 12.78 -2.88 -13.70
CA GLU A 336 11.50 -2.63 -13.02
C GLU A 336 10.94 -3.97 -12.52
N LYS A 337 10.73 -4.08 -11.21
CA LYS A 337 10.38 -5.33 -10.53
C LYS A 337 9.00 -5.21 -9.90
N VAL A 338 8.06 -5.99 -10.42
CA VAL A 338 6.66 -5.92 -9.97
C VAL A 338 6.06 -7.32 -9.85
N PRO A 339 5.27 -7.61 -8.81
CA PRO A 339 4.94 -8.97 -8.41
C PRO A 339 4.03 -9.69 -9.42
N TRP A 340 3.20 -8.96 -10.17
CA TRP A 340 2.31 -9.55 -11.18
C TRP A 340 3.04 -10.21 -12.36
N LEU A 341 4.30 -9.85 -12.65
CA LEU A 341 5.07 -10.49 -13.73
C LEU A 341 5.48 -11.94 -13.40
N THR A 342 5.36 -12.34 -12.14
CA THR A 342 5.67 -13.69 -11.66
C THR A 342 4.88 -14.78 -12.40
N VAL A 343 3.68 -14.46 -12.88
CA VAL A 343 2.79 -15.42 -13.54
C VAL A 343 3.39 -16.05 -14.81
N HIS A 344 4.28 -15.32 -15.50
CA HIS A 344 4.93 -15.80 -16.72
C HIS A 344 5.95 -16.90 -16.46
N SER A 345 6.67 -16.81 -15.34
CA SER A 345 7.57 -17.88 -14.87
C SER A 345 6.78 -19.00 -14.20
N LEU A 346 5.67 -18.67 -13.54
CA LEU A 346 4.83 -19.64 -12.84
C LEU A 346 4.20 -20.66 -13.79
N LEU A 347 3.69 -20.24 -14.95
CA LEU A 347 3.00 -21.13 -15.88
C LEU A 347 3.82 -22.38 -16.31
N PRO A 348 5.07 -22.26 -16.81
CA PRO A 348 5.89 -23.43 -17.09
C PRO A 348 6.27 -24.23 -15.84
N ILE A 349 6.43 -23.57 -14.68
CA ILE A 349 6.68 -24.25 -13.40
C ILE A 349 5.50 -25.14 -13.02
N LEU A 350 4.25 -24.69 -13.20
CA LEU A 350 3.06 -25.49 -12.94
C LEU A 350 2.98 -26.73 -13.85
N ILE A 351 3.38 -26.61 -15.12
CA ILE A 351 3.44 -27.76 -16.04
C ILE A 351 4.50 -28.78 -15.59
N LEU A 352 5.68 -28.31 -15.15
CA LEU A 352 6.73 -29.17 -14.58
C LEU A 352 6.27 -29.85 -13.29
N ALA A 353 5.64 -29.09 -12.39
CA ALA A 353 5.08 -29.59 -11.14
C ALA A 353 4.03 -30.67 -11.37
N ALA A 354 3.09 -30.41 -12.28
CA ALA A 354 2.04 -31.35 -12.66
C ALA A 354 2.63 -32.66 -13.21
N TRP A 355 3.66 -32.57 -14.05
CA TRP A 355 4.36 -33.75 -14.54
C TRP A 355 5.09 -34.47 -13.40
N GLY A 356 5.81 -33.77 -12.53
CA GLY A 356 6.48 -34.34 -11.35
C GLY A 356 5.53 -35.15 -10.46
N LEU A 357 4.41 -34.54 -10.04
CA LEU A 357 3.38 -35.16 -9.19
C LEU A 357 2.73 -36.38 -9.85
N ALA A 358 2.45 -36.31 -11.15
CA ALA A 358 1.91 -37.45 -11.89
C ALA A 358 2.83 -38.68 -11.87
N GLY A 359 4.14 -38.47 -11.68
CA GLY A 359 5.12 -39.55 -11.55
C GLY A 359 5.03 -40.24 -10.21
N LEU A 360 5.03 -39.43 -9.15
CA LEU A 360 4.86 -39.90 -7.79
C LEU A 360 3.53 -40.67 -7.62
N TRP A 361 2.46 -40.18 -8.27
CA TRP A 361 1.15 -40.85 -8.26
C TRP A 361 1.17 -42.24 -8.91
N ARG A 362 2.02 -42.46 -9.92
CA ARG A 362 2.11 -43.71 -10.67
C ARG A 362 3.09 -44.72 -10.07
N ASP A 363 4.01 -44.28 -9.21
CA ASP A 363 4.99 -45.17 -8.60
C ASP A 363 4.30 -46.11 -7.60
N ARG A 364 4.17 -47.39 -8.00
CA ARG A 364 3.48 -48.44 -7.24
C ARG A 364 4.41 -49.17 -6.25
N ARG A 365 5.71 -48.84 -6.21
CA ARG A 365 6.68 -49.54 -5.37
C ARG A 365 6.76 -49.02 -3.93
N GLU A 366 6.07 -47.94 -3.61
CA GLU A 366 5.87 -47.45 -2.24
C GLU A 366 4.39 -47.08 -2.02
N LYS A 367 4.05 -46.54 -0.85
CA LYS A 367 2.75 -45.96 -0.49
C LYS A 367 2.36 -44.73 -1.38
N GLY A 368 2.79 -44.70 -2.66
CA GLY A 368 2.87 -43.60 -3.60
C GLY A 368 1.59 -42.79 -3.81
N PRO A 369 0.40 -43.40 -3.98
CA PRO A 369 -0.84 -42.63 -4.07
C PRO A 369 -1.22 -41.94 -2.76
N ARG A 370 -0.98 -42.59 -1.61
CA ARG A 370 -1.23 -42.00 -0.27
C ARG A 370 -0.20 -40.93 0.06
N LEU A 371 1.06 -41.14 -0.31
CA LEU A 371 2.14 -40.18 -0.19
C LEU A 371 1.93 -38.97 -1.12
N ALA A 372 1.51 -39.17 -2.36
CA ALA A 372 1.19 -38.09 -3.29
C ALA A 372 -0.01 -37.27 -2.82
N LEU A 373 -1.06 -37.92 -2.28
CA LEU A 373 -2.23 -37.21 -1.72
C LEU A 373 -1.87 -36.45 -0.43
N ALA A 374 -1.10 -37.08 0.47
CA ALA A 374 -0.59 -36.45 1.68
C ALA A 374 0.36 -35.29 1.36
N PHE A 375 1.17 -35.44 0.30
CA PHE A 375 2.07 -34.41 -0.18
C PHE A 375 1.29 -33.25 -0.81
N VAL A 376 0.26 -33.50 -1.62
CA VAL A 376 -0.63 -32.45 -2.14
C VAL A 376 -1.36 -31.72 -1.02
N ALA A 377 -1.86 -32.44 -0.01
CA ALA A 377 -2.51 -31.85 1.16
C ALA A 377 -1.52 -31.01 1.99
N LEU A 378 -0.32 -31.53 2.24
CA LEU A 378 0.78 -30.81 2.90
C LEU A 378 1.17 -29.57 2.10
N LEU A 379 1.29 -29.69 0.77
CA LEU A 379 1.62 -28.59 -0.12
C LEU A 379 0.52 -27.53 -0.16
N ALA A 380 -0.77 -27.90 -0.08
CA ALA A 380 -1.87 -26.96 0.04
C ALA A 380 -1.83 -26.22 1.38
N ILE A 381 -1.53 -26.92 2.48
CA ILE A 381 -1.30 -26.31 3.80
C ILE A 381 -0.08 -25.39 3.76
N VAL A 382 1.00 -25.81 3.08
CA VAL A 382 2.22 -25.03 2.91
C VAL A 382 1.96 -23.79 2.07
N ASN A 383 1.20 -23.86 0.98
CA ASN A 383 0.79 -22.69 0.19
C ASN A 383 -0.06 -21.73 1.02
N ALA A 384 -1.03 -22.24 1.78
CA ALA A 384 -1.82 -21.42 2.70
C ALA A 384 -0.94 -20.76 3.79
N SER A 385 0.09 -21.47 4.27
CA SER A 385 1.07 -20.95 5.24
C SER A 385 2.09 -19.99 4.63
N GLY A 386 2.51 -20.22 3.38
CA GLY A 386 3.45 -19.40 2.62
C GLY A 386 2.83 -18.08 2.24
N MET A 387 1.54 -18.10 1.87
CA MET A 387 0.68 -16.94 1.71
C MET A 387 0.55 -16.17 3.03
N TYR A 388 0.28 -16.84 4.15
CA TYR A 388 0.30 -16.22 5.48
C TYR A 388 1.67 -15.59 5.79
N LEU A 389 2.78 -16.25 5.49
CA LEU A 389 4.14 -15.72 5.70
C LEU A 389 4.49 -14.57 4.75
N ALA A 390 4.03 -14.60 3.50
CA ALA A 390 4.19 -13.52 2.52
C ALA A 390 3.51 -12.25 3.01
N VAL A 391 2.26 -12.43 3.46
CA VAL A 391 1.34 -11.41 3.98
C VAL A 391 1.87 -10.82 5.29
N PHE A 392 2.45 -11.61 6.20
CA PHE A 392 2.77 -11.12 7.54
C PHE A 392 4.26 -10.99 7.90
N ARG A 393 5.17 -11.66 7.18
CA ARG A 393 6.58 -11.75 7.60
C ARG A 393 7.54 -11.11 6.60
N TYR A 394 7.29 -11.20 5.29
CA TYR A 394 8.30 -10.83 4.30
C TYR A 394 8.14 -9.44 3.69
N GLY A 395 6.94 -9.01 3.30
CA GLY A 395 6.79 -7.64 2.81
C GLY A 395 6.88 -6.57 3.92
N ALA A 396 6.87 -6.99 5.19
CA ALA A 396 7.31 -6.15 6.31
C ALA A 396 8.85 -6.01 6.36
N HIS A 397 9.60 -7.11 6.15
CA HIS A 397 11.06 -7.17 6.30
C HIS A 397 11.86 -6.45 5.19
N ASP A 398 11.41 -6.50 3.93
CA ASP A 398 12.11 -5.83 2.82
C ASP A 398 11.86 -4.31 2.75
N LYS A 399 10.63 -3.86 3.09
CA LYS A 399 10.31 -2.41 3.21
C LYS A 399 11.10 -1.76 4.35
N GLU A 400 11.42 -2.52 5.39
CA GLU A 400 12.20 -2.07 6.56
C GLU A 400 13.67 -1.80 6.23
N ARG A 401 14.28 -2.58 5.32
CA ARG A 401 15.67 -2.38 4.90
C ARG A 401 15.83 -1.41 3.73
N ARG A 402 14.85 -1.35 2.82
CA ARG A 402 14.85 -0.45 1.66
C ARG A 402 13.40 -0.08 1.26
N PRO A 403 12.86 1.07 1.73
CA PRO A 403 11.45 1.42 1.57
C PRO A 403 10.91 1.53 0.13
N GLY A 404 11.76 1.44 -0.90
CA GLY A 404 11.36 1.39 -2.31
C GLY A 404 11.49 0.02 -3.01
N HIS A 405 11.73 -1.10 -2.31
CA HIS A 405 12.19 -2.35 -2.95
C HIS A 405 11.24 -3.55 -2.95
N ALA A 406 10.02 -3.45 -2.39
CA ALA A 406 9.10 -4.60 -2.37
C ALA A 406 7.63 -4.19 -2.51
N GLU A 407 7.05 -4.43 -3.69
CA GLU A 407 5.60 -4.54 -3.87
C GLU A 407 5.14 -5.99 -3.67
N MET A 408 4.02 -6.17 -2.96
CA MET A 408 3.34 -7.46 -2.79
C MET A 408 2.25 -7.65 -3.86
N LEU A 409 1.89 -8.91 -4.14
CA LEU A 409 0.91 -9.27 -5.18
C LEU A 409 -0.44 -8.54 -5.02
N ALA A 410 -0.89 -8.38 -3.78
CA ALA A 410 -1.99 -7.49 -3.43
C ALA A 410 -1.48 -6.65 -2.25
N TYR A 411 -1.36 -5.31 -2.37
CA TYR A 411 -0.96 -4.39 -1.27
C TYR A 411 -1.94 -3.19 -1.01
N VAL A 412 -2.80 -2.81 -1.97
CA VAL A 412 -3.90 -1.80 -1.87
C VAL A 412 -5.18 -2.19 -2.63
N GLN A 413 -6.39 -1.87 -2.15
CA GLN A 413 -7.69 -1.97 -2.89
C GLN A 413 -8.47 -0.72 -2.63
N THR A 414 -9.35 -0.40 -3.56
CA THR A 414 -10.49 0.45 -3.33
C THR A 414 -11.35 0.02 -2.14
N SER A 415 -11.64 0.98 -1.26
CA SER A 415 -12.47 0.75 -0.07
C SER A 415 -13.94 0.59 -0.46
N ARG A 416 -14.73 -0.06 0.41
CA ARG A 416 -16.20 -0.04 0.28
C ARG A 416 -16.82 1.31 0.65
N GLU A 417 -16.09 2.13 1.42
CA GLU A 417 -16.56 3.47 1.80
C GLU A 417 -16.61 4.43 0.64
N LEU A 418 -15.74 4.25 -0.36
CA LEU A 418 -15.87 4.98 -1.61
C LEU A 418 -17.24 4.78 -2.25
N ILE A 419 -17.72 3.53 -2.31
CA ILE A 419 -19.02 3.21 -2.93
C ILE A 419 -20.15 3.85 -2.13
N ARG A 420 -20.09 3.82 -0.80
CA ARG A 420 -21.07 4.49 0.07
C ARG A 420 -21.04 6.01 -0.10
N ALA A 421 -19.86 6.61 -0.20
CA ALA A 421 -19.69 8.05 -0.39
C ALA A 421 -20.27 8.58 -1.70
N LEU A 422 -20.50 7.71 -2.70
CA LEU A 422 -21.12 8.07 -3.97
C LEU A 422 -22.65 8.07 -3.94
N GLN A 423 -23.31 7.61 -2.87
CA GLN A 423 -24.78 7.57 -2.80
C GLN A 423 -25.49 8.94 -2.94
N PRO A 424 -24.96 10.07 -2.43
CA PRO A 424 -25.56 11.39 -2.67
C PRO A 424 -25.69 11.77 -4.16
N LEU A 425 -24.94 11.09 -5.04
CA LEU A 425 -24.99 11.32 -6.47
C LEU A 425 -26.38 11.05 -7.07
N GLU A 426 -27.12 10.09 -6.54
CA GLU A 426 -28.47 9.79 -7.02
C GLU A 426 -29.44 10.94 -6.74
N ILE A 427 -29.30 11.59 -5.58
CA ILE A 427 -30.10 12.77 -5.21
C ILE A 427 -29.68 13.97 -6.07
N ALA A 428 -28.37 14.18 -6.26
CA ALA A 428 -27.85 15.23 -7.14
C ALA A 428 -28.37 15.07 -8.58
N ARG A 429 -28.43 13.83 -9.08
CA ARG A 429 -28.94 13.51 -10.43
C ARG A 429 -30.41 13.88 -10.62
N ARG A 430 -31.25 13.72 -9.58
CA ARG A 430 -32.68 14.09 -9.63
C ARG A 430 -32.91 15.60 -9.61
N ARG A 431 -31.97 16.38 -9.07
CA ARG A 431 -32.09 17.83 -8.89
C ARG A 431 -31.32 18.65 -9.92
N ALA A 432 -30.46 18.03 -10.72
CA ALA A 432 -29.62 18.72 -11.68
C ALA A 432 -30.38 19.12 -12.94
N ALA A 433 -30.02 20.28 -13.49
CA ALA A 433 -30.50 20.69 -14.80
C ALA A 433 -29.95 19.75 -15.90
N PRO A 434 -30.69 19.54 -17.00
CA PRO A 434 -30.21 18.74 -18.13
C PRO A 434 -28.83 19.22 -18.61
N GLY A 435 -27.87 18.31 -18.71
CA GLY A 435 -26.51 18.60 -19.20
C GLY A 435 -25.53 19.20 -18.18
N GLN A 436 -25.94 19.43 -16.92
CA GLN A 436 -25.06 19.92 -15.87
C GLN A 436 -24.10 18.83 -15.36
N ASN A 437 -22.82 19.17 -15.18
CA ASN A 437 -21.86 18.30 -14.49
C ASN A 437 -22.26 18.12 -13.01
N LEU A 438 -22.32 16.87 -12.56
CA LEU A 438 -22.71 16.49 -11.19
C LEU A 438 -21.50 16.44 -10.25
N VAL A 439 -20.35 16.02 -10.78
CA VAL A 439 -19.12 15.82 -10.00
C VAL A 439 -17.95 16.54 -10.66
N THR A 440 -17.09 17.16 -9.87
CA THR A 440 -15.75 17.57 -10.30
C THR A 440 -14.74 16.67 -9.61
N VAL A 441 -13.77 16.12 -10.33
CA VAL A 441 -12.69 15.32 -9.74
C VAL A 441 -11.34 15.91 -10.14
N SER A 442 -10.43 16.04 -9.17
CA SER A 442 -9.07 16.54 -9.37
C SER A 442 -8.07 15.68 -8.57
N GLY A 443 -6.85 15.57 -9.08
CA GLY A 443 -5.76 14.86 -8.39
C GLY A 443 -5.74 13.34 -8.58
N ASP A 444 -4.96 12.66 -7.74
CA ASP A 444 -4.77 11.21 -7.67
C ASP A 444 -6.05 10.43 -7.27
N ALA A 445 -7.03 11.10 -6.67
CA ALA A 445 -8.34 10.58 -6.33
C ALA A 445 -9.16 10.16 -7.56
N ALA A 446 -8.75 10.60 -8.76
CA ALA A 446 -9.37 10.21 -10.02
C ALA A 446 -9.48 8.69 -10.19
N TRP A 447 -8.49 7.94 -9.70
CA TRP A 447 -8.55 6.48 -9.67
C TRP A 447 -8.87 6.02 -8.24
N PRO A 448 -9.95 5.26 -7.99
CA PRO A 448 -10.72 4.46 -8.96
C PRO A 448 -12.03 5.12 -9.44
N LEU A 449 -12.26 6.41 -9.15
CA LEU A 449 -13.54 7.11 -9.38
C LEU A 449 -14.00 7.12 -10.84
N THR A 450 -13.10 7.10 -11.81
CA THR A 450 -13.42 7.03 -13.25
C THR A 450 -14.41 5.92 -13.59
N TRP A 451 -14.25 4.72 -13.01
CA TRP A 451 -15.18 3.62 -13.24
C TRP A 451 -16.55 3.87 -12.61
N TYR A 452 -16.58 4.33 -11.35
CA TYR A 452 -17.85 4.53 -10.64
C TYR A 452 -18.62 5.78 -11.10
N LEU A 453 -17.92 6.73 -11.69
CA LEU A 453 -18.50 7.95 -12.28
C LEU A 453 -18.71 7.85 -13.81
N ARG A 454 -18.54 6.66 -14.41
CA ARG A 454 -18.65 6.44 -15.87
C ARG A 454 -19.98 6.85 -16.50
N ASP A 455 -21.06 6.82 -15.72
CA ASP A 455 -22.43 7.16 -16.13
C ASP A 455 -22.86 8.56 -15.65
N THR A 456 -21.89 9.31 -15.14
CA THR A 456 -22.10 10.54 -14.41
C THR A 456 -21.44 11.68 -15.17
N PRO A 457 -22.16 12.74 -15.52
CA PRO A 457 -21.56 13.98 -16.02
C PRO A 457 -20.50 14.48 -15.04
N THR A 458 -19.23 14.30 -15.39
CA THR A 458 -18.09 14.51 -14.49
C THR A 458 -17.08 15.44 -15.15
N ARG A 459 -16.69 16.49 -14.44
CA ARG A 459 -15.61 17.40 -14.82
C ARG A 459 -14.29 16.89 -14.26
N TRP A 460 -13.44 16.33 -15.10
CA TRP A 460 -12.06 15.97 -14.76
C TRP A 460 -11.18 17.22 -14.86
N ALA A 461 -10.84 17.82 -13.74
CA ALA A 461 -10.15 19.10 -13.68
C ALA A 461 -8.71 18.94 -13.19
N SER A 462 -7.77 19.65 -13.81
CA SER A 462 -6.38 19.76 -13.33
C SER A 462 -6.20 20.86 -12.28
N ARG A 463 -7.14 21.83 -12.22
CA ARG A 463 -7.23 22.90 -11.22
C ARG A 463 -8.70 23.21 -10.93
N LEU A 464 -9.01 23.57 -9.69
CA LEU A 464 -10.39 23.68 -9.18
C LEU A 464 -10.98 25.09 -9.26
N GLU A 465 -10.36 25.98 -10.02
CA GLU A 465 -10.82 27.35 -10.21
C GLU A 465 -12.24 27.36 -10.80
N ALA A 466 -13.19 27.92 -10.05
CA ALA A 466 -14.62 27.99 -10.36
C ALA A 466 -15.39 26.65 -10.45
N ALA A 467 -14.99 25.60 -9.72
CA ALA A 467 -15.81 24.40 -9.57
C ALA A 467 -17.14 24.72 -8.85
N ASN A 468 -18.27 24.40 -9.48
CA ASN A 468 -19.63 24.67 -8.97
C ASN A 468 -20.56 23.44 -9.03
N THR A 469 -19.98 22.26 -9.23
CA THR A 469 -20.73 21.00 -9.33
C THR A 469 -21.31 20.60 -7.98
N PRO A 470 -22.45 19.90 -7.93
CA PRO A 470 -23.03 19.36 -6.70
C PRO A 470 -22.06 18.63 -5.76
N ILE A 471 -21.11 17.88 -6.33
CA ILE A 471 -20.07 17.15 -5.60
C ILE A 471 -18.72 17.54 -6.19
N ILE A 472 -17.71 17.73 -5.34
CA ILE A 472 -16.31 17.94 -5.74
C ILE A 472 -15.48 16.90 -4.98
N VAL A 473 -14.63 16.16 -5.68
CA VAL A 473 -13.73 15.17 -5.09
C VAL A 473 -12.30 15.54 -5.43
N VAL A 474 -11.46 15.62 -4.39
CA VAL A 474 -10.06 16.02 -4.51
C VAL A 474 -9.19 15.09 -3.69
N ASP A 475 -7.90 15.08 -3.98
CA ASP A 475 -6.93 14.43 -3.11
C ASP A 475 -7.09 14.92 -1.68
N TRP A 476 -6.94 14.00 -0.73
CA TRP A 476 -6.85 14.39 0.67
C TRP A 476 -5.59 15.24 0.85
N GLU A 477 -5.77 16.55 0.82
CA GLU A 477 -4.70 17.48 1.08
C GLU A 477 -4.65 17.85 2.55
N ALA A 478 -3.43 17.92 3.04
CA ALA A 478 -3.16 18.26 4.40
C ALA A 478 -3.38 19.77 4.72
N ASP A 479 -3.91 20.54 3.77
CA ASP A 479 -4.08 21.98 3.89
C ASP A 479 -5.23 22.36 2.95
N SER A 480 -6.34 22.87 3.48
CA SER A 480 -7.59 22.93 2.72
C SER A 480 -8.02 24.35 2.39
N THR A 481 -7.13 25.08 1.72
CA THR A 481 -7.43 26.37 1.06
C THR A 481 -8.71 26.28 0.21
N LEU A 482 -8.92 25.15 -0.46
CA LEU A 482 -10.12 24.86 -1.23
C LEU A 482 -11.36 24.61 -0.35
N GLU A 483 -11.25 23.82 0.72
CA GLU A 483 -12.40 23.57 1.61
C GLU A 483 -12.85 24.89 2.27
N LYS A 484 -11.92 25.73 2.73
CA LYS A 484 -12.22 27.08 3.26
C LYS A 484 -12.92 28.00 2.23
N GLN A 485 -12.48 27.98 0.97
CA GLN A 485 -13.14 28.74 -0.11
C GLN A 485 -14.57 28.25 -0.41
N LEU A 486 -14.86 26.97 -0.13
CA LEU A 486 -16.11 26.31 -0.51
C LEU A 486 -17.03 26.01 0.69
N GLU A 487 -16.57 26.23 1.92
CA GLU A 487 -17.26 25.89 3.18
C GLU A 487 -18.66 26.51 3.27
N ASN A 488 -18.86 27.72 2.73
CA ASN A 488 -20.18 28.36 2.74
C ASN A 488 -21.23 27.58 1.93
N ARG A 489 -20.81 26.81 0.91
CA ARG A 489 -21.70 26.11 -0.04
C ARG A 489 -21.61 24.59 0.06
N TYR A 490 -20.51 24.05 0.60
CA TYR A 490 -20.21 22.63 0.62
C TYR A 490 -19.89 22.14 2.03
N GLU A 491 -20.16 20.87 2.28
CA GLU A 491 -19.74 20.10 3.44
C GLU A 491 -18.62 19.16 3.00
N ALA A 492 -17.44 19.28 3.62
CA ALA A 492 -16.29 18.44 3.33
C ALA A 492 -16.36 17.13 4.11
N ARG A 493 -16.06 16.00 3.46
CA ARG A 493 -16.04 14.68 4.09
C ARG A 493 -14.83 13.90 3.62
N ARG A 494 -14.01 13.45 4.55
CA ARG A 494 -12.88 12.58 4.28
C ARG A 494 -13.38 11.16 4.03
N VAL A 495 -13.04 10.61 2.87
CA VAL A 495 -13.46 9.27 2.47
C VAL A 495 -12.22 8.45 2.14
N PRO A 496 -12.03 7.28 2.77
CA PRO A 496 -10.95 6.40 2.38
C PRO A 496 -11.26 5.85 0.99
N ILE A 497 -10.40 6.11 0.00
CA ILE A 497 -10.65 5.67 -1.39
C ILE A 497 -9.82 4.45 -1.77
N ARG A 498 -8.66 4.27 -1.14
CA ARG A 498 -7.81 3.09 -1.32
C ARG A 498 -7.30 2.64 0.05
N SER A 499 -7.78 1.50 0.54
CA SER A 499 -7.35 0.92 1.80
C SER A 499 -6.07 0.11 1.60
N TRP A 500 -5.12 0.31 2.51
CA TRP A 500 -3.98 -0.58 2.68
C TRP A 500 -4.44 -1.79 3.49
N TRP A 501 -3.65 -2.84 3.42
CA TRP A 501 -3.92 -4.07 4.18
C TRP A 501 -2.69 -4.64 4.85
N PHE A 502 -1.54 -3.98 4.67
CA PHE A 502 -0.36 -4.24 5.46
C PHE A 502 -0.04 -2.99 6.26
N PRO A 503 0.03 -3.09 7.60
CA PRO A 503 0.62 -2.03 8.37
C PRO A 503 2.10 -1.92 7.96
N GLU A 504 2.52 -0.72 7.56
CA GLU A 504 3.93 -0.35 7.62
C GLU A 504 4.50 -0.48 9.05
N ILE A 505 3.63 -0.74 10.04
CA ILE A 505 3.85 -0.83 11.50
C ILE A 505 4.09 -2.28 12.01
N ILE A 506 4.15 -3.35 11.19
CA ILE A 506 4.75 -4.67 11.63
C ILE A 506 6.29 -4.54 11.83
N ARG A 507 6.74 -3.34 12.20
CA ARG A 507 8.03 -2.76 11.87
C ARG A 507 9.04 -2.83 13.00
N LYS A 508 8.72 -3.40 14.17
CA LYS A 508 9.71 -3.54 15.27
C LYS A 508 9.30 -4.33 16.49
N ASN A 509 8.01 -4.41 16.83
CA ASN A 509 7.51 -5.27 17.90
C ASN A 509 6.02 -5.55 17.66
N PRO A 510 5.57 -6.82 17.62
CA PRO A 510 4.14 -7.10 17.57
C PRO A 510 3.52 -6.61 18.89
N SER A 511 2.71 -5.55 18.84
CA SER A 511 1.88 -5.17 19.98
C SER A 511 1.03 -6.38 20.38
N PRO A 512 0.92 -6.74 21.67
CA PRO A 512 -0.05 -7.74 22.09
C PRO A 512 -1.45 -7.22 21.74
N GLY A 513 -2.08 -7.84 20.74
CA GLY A 513 -3.44 -7.47 20.31
C GLY A 513 -3.62 -7.13 18.82
N THR A 514 -2.59 -7.15 17.96
CA THR A 514 -2.85 -7.05 16.50
C THR A 514 -3.66 -8.28 16.05
N PRO A 515 -4.91 -8.12 15.58
CA PRO A 515 -5.77 -9.27 15.30
C PRO A 515 -5.19 -10.06 14.13
N ARG A 516 -4.67 -11.26 14.43
CA ARG A 516 -4.36 -12.24 13.39
C ARG A 516 -5.67 -12.55 12.65
N PRO A 517 -5.64 -12.69 11.31
CA PRO A 517 -6.85 -13.07 10.60
C PRO A 517 -7.33 -14.42 11.13
N SER A 518 -8.62 -14.49 11.43
CA SER A 518 -9.29 -15.76 11.64
C SER A 518 -9.11 -16.66 10.42
N PHE A 519 -9.16 -17.97 10.61
CA PHE A 519 -9.13 -18.92 9.51
C PHE A 519 -10.19 -18.61 8.43
N GLY A 520 -11.38 -18.15 8.84
CA GLY A 520 -12.43 -17.72 7.92
C GLY A 520 -12.06 -16.49 7.08
N GLN A 521 -11.29 -15.54 7.62
CA GLN A 521 -10.77 -14.41 6.85
C GLN A 521 -9.70 -14.85 5.84
N LEU A 522 -8.78 -15.74 6.23
CA LEU A 522 -7.80 -16.33 5.31
C LEU A 522 -8.48 -17.11 4.18
N LEU A 523 -9.51 -17.89 4.50
CA LEU A 523 -10.26 -18.67 3.51
C LEU A 523 -11.04 -17.75 2.54
N ARG A 524 -11.69 -16.70 3.06
CA ARG A 524 -12.40 -15.72 2.22
C ARG A 524 -11.45 -14.93 1.32
N TRP A 525 -10.25 -14.63 1.78
CA TRP A 525 -9.22 -14.05 0.92
C TRP A 525 -8.74 -15.03 -0.13
N TRP A 526 -8.48 -16.29 0.21
CA TRP A 526 -8.01 -17.25 -0.78
C TRP A 526 -9.04 -17.52 -1.88
N LEU A 527 -10.32 -17.67 -1.50
CA LEU A 527 -11.39 -18.02 -2.44
C LEU A 527 -11.99 -16.80 -3.16
N PHE A 528 -12.16 -15.69 -2.45
CA PHE A 528 -12.89 -14.51 -2.94
C PHE A 528 -12.03 -13.26 -3.02
N HIS A 529 -10.77 -13.32 -2.56
CA HIS A 529 -9.89 -12.16 -2.42
C HIS A 529 -10.56 -11.04 -1.61
N GLU A 530 -11.40 -11.44 -0.66
CA GLU A 530 -12.03 -10.54 0.29
C GLU A 530 -10.99 -10.16 1.35
N VAL A 531 -10.53 -8.93 1.27
CA VAL A 531 -9.52 -8.37 2.17
C VAL A 531 -10.18 -8.01 3.50
N TRP A 532 -9.51 -8.34 4.61
CA TRP A 532 -9.84 -7.87 5.94
C TRP A 532 -8.87 -6.72 6.28
N SER A 533 -9.33 -5.51 6.57
CA SER A 533 -8.42 -4.46 7.08
C SER A 533 -9.19 -3.35 7.79
N PRO A 534 -8.82 -3.04 9.04
CA PRO A 534 -9.09 -1.76 9.69
C PRO A 534 -7.92 -0.75 9.56
N ILE A 535 -6.94 -0.99 8.68
CA ILE A 535 -5.61 -0.35 8.72
C ILE A 535 -5.37 0.53 7.49
N GLY A 536 -5.26 1.85 7.70
CA GLY A 536 -4.71 2.85 6.78
C GLY A 536 -5.39 2.99 5.40
N SER A 537 -5.40 4.20 4.84
CA SER A 537 -5.89 4.41 3.48
C SER A 537 -5.26 5.64 2.82
N GLN A 538 -5.20 5.63 1.48
CA GLN A 538 -5.20 6.87 0.72
C GLN A 538 -6.64 7.39 0.68
N ASP A 539 -6.80 8.64 1.08
CA ASP A 539 -8.10 9.26 1.26
C ASP A 539 -8.33 10.35 0.21
N ALA A 540 -9.59 10.72 0.03
CA ALA A 540 -10.01 11.86 -0.74
C ALA A 540 -10.96 12.73 0.07
N THR A 541 -10.98 14.02 -0.19
CA THR A 541 -12.04 14.91 0.32
C THR A 541 -13.20 14.92 -0.67
N PHE A 542 -14.39 14.58 -0.18
CA PHE A 542 -15.67 14.76 -0.85
C PHE A 542 -16.35 16.02 -0.31
N LEU A 543 -16.38 17.06 -1.14
CA LEU A 543 -17.12 18.29 -0.89
C LEU A 543 -18.52 18.14 -1.49
N VAL A 544 -19.54 18.01 -0.64
CA VAL A 544 -20.94 17.83 -1.04
C VAL A 544 -21.71 19.10 -0.78
N ARG A 545 -22.44 19.62 -1.76
CA ARG A 545 -23.19 20.87 -1.61
C ARG A 545 -24.24 20.77 -0.49
N LYS A 546 -24.35 21.80 0.36
CA LYS A 546 -25.16 21.77 1.60
C LYS A 546 -26.67 21.55 1.40
N ASP A 547 -27.21 21.88 0.24
CA ASP A 547 -28.60 21.57 -0.10
C ASP A 547 -28.84 20.06 -0.34
N LEU A 548 -27.78 19.29 -0.47
CA LEU A 548 -27.78 17.83 -0.63
C LEU A 548 -27.35 17.10 0.65
N SER A 549 -26.83 17.81 1.65
CA SER A 549 -26.47 17.23 2.94
C SER A 549 -27.72 17.07 3.81
N GLY A 550 -28.05 15.82 4.16
CA GLY A 550 -29.23 15.49 4.97
C GLY A 550 -30.15 14.39 4.42
N SER A 551 -29.91 13.88 3.20
CA SER A 551 -30.72 12.83 2.57
C SER A 551 -30.16 11.39 2.68
N GLY A 552 -29.32 11.11 3.70
CA GLY A 552 -28.74 9.79 4.00
C GLY A 552 -27.49 9.40 3.20
N PRO A 553 -26.95 8.18 3.41
CA PRO A 553 -26.29 7.70 4.62
C PRO A 553 -24.78 8.00 4.54
N LEU A 554 -24.43 9.27 4.40
CA LEU A 554 -23.24 9.74 5.09
C LEU A 554 -23.58 9.95 6.59
N GLU A 555 -24.29 8.98 7.18
CA GLU A 555 -24.21 8.74 8.61
C GLU A 555 -22.85 8.09 8.87
N PRO A 556 -22.19 8.45 9.97
CA PRO A 556 -20.83 8.05 10.20
C PRO A 556 -20.74 6.54 10.12
N LEU A 557 -19.83 6.03 9.28
CA LEU A 557 -19.03 5.00 9.90
C LEU A 557 -18.40 5.67 11.09
N GLN A 558 -18.87 5.28 12.26
CA GLN A 558 -18.01 5.21 13.43
C GLN A 558 -16.91 4.20 13.11
N ILE A 559 -16.05 4.52 12.16
CA ILE A 559 -14.64 4.29 12.37
C ILE A 559 -14.38 5.18 13.57
N PRO A 560 -14.01 4.63 14.74
CA PRO A 560 -13.45 5.47 15.78
C PRO A 560 -12.35 6.23 15.07
N VAL A 561 -12.52 7.54 14.94
CA VAL A 561 -11.51 8.41 14.36
C VAL A 561 -10.40 8.47 15.41
N LYS A 562 -9.71 7.35 15.65
CA LYS A 562 -8.33 7.39 16.04
C LYS A 562 -7.66 8.04 14.85
N HIS A 563 -7.03 9.19 15.09
CA HIS A 563 -6.51 10.14 14.11
C HIS A 563 -7.54 11.12 13.54
N ALA A 564 -8.19 11.87 14.42
CA ALA A 564 -8.65 13.20 14.07
C ALA A 564 -7.37 14.03 13.90
N SER A 565 -6.90 14.19 12.66
CA SER A 565 -5.83 15.15 12.39
C SER A 565 -6.41 16.55 12.55
N ALA A 566 -6.35 17.08 13.76
CA ALA A 566 -5.85 18.42 14.04
C ALA A 566 -5.85 19.39 12.84
N ARG A 567 -6.98 20.05 12.51
CA ARG A 567 -7.03 21.27 11.67
C ARG A 567 -8.24 22.15 11.93
N ASP A 568 -8.08 23.04 12.90
CA ASP A 568 -9.00 24.15 13.15
C ASP A 568 -8.30 25.50 13.22
N TYR A 569 -7.02 25.67 12.85
CA TYR A 569 -6.46 27.02 12.84
C TYR A 569 -7.10 27.87 11.73
N PRO A 570 -7.67 29.04 12.08
CA PRO A 570 -8.02 30.06 11.10
C PRO A 570 -6.80 30.39 10.24
N SER A 571 -6.99 30.62 8.94
CA SER A 571 -5.90 31.00 8.03
C SER A 571 -5.13 32.19 8.57
N ASP A 572 -5.85 33.14 9.18
CA ASP A 572 -5.31 34.35 9.76
C ASP A 572 -5.24 34.19 11.28
N ALA A 573 -4.02 33.95 11.79
CA ALA A 573 -3.79 34.14 13.22
C ALA A 573 -3.85 35.63 13.52
N ALA A 574 -4.50 35.99 14.62
CA ALA A 574 -4.43 37.35 15.12
C ALA A 574 -2.96 37.72 15.37
N ILE A 575 -2.54 38.89 14.92
CA ILE A 575 -1.24 39.43 15.32
C ILE A 575 -1.47 40.18 16.62
N VAL A 576 -0.84 39.74 17.70
CA VAL A 576 -0.97 40.35 19.03
C VAL A 576 0.38 40.90 19.45
N LYS A 577 0.41 42.21 19.70
CA LYS A 577 1.59 42.89 20.22
C LYS A 577 1.94 42.34 21.61
N PRO A 578 3.16 41.85 21.84
CA PRO A 578 3.59 41.45 23.17
C PRO A 578 3.70 42.68 24.10
N LEU A 579 3.40 42.50 25.38
CA LEU A 579 3.63 43.51 26.42
C LEU A 579 5.11 43.83 26.57
N ALA A 580 5.94 42.80 26.49
CA ALA A 580 7.38 42.89 26.54
C ALA A 580 8.01 41.77 25.72
N SER A 581 9.19 42.03 25.19
CA SER A 581 10.05 41.02 24.59
C SER A 581 11.49 41.28 24.98
N TRP A 582 12.20 40.25 25.42
CA TRP A 582 13.59 40.37 25.85
C TRP A 582 14.42 39.18 25.37
N GLY A 583 15.74 39.29 25.53
CA GLY A 583 16.70 38.35 24.98
C GLY A 583 17.25 38.75 23.60
N GLY A 584 17.96 37.82 22.99
CA GLY A 584 18.61 37.96 21.69
C GLY A 584 19.75 36.96 21.54
N LEU A 585 20.13 36.65 20.30
CA LEU A 585 21.17 35.66 20.03
C LEU A 585 22.49 36.04 20.73
N GLY A 586 23.04 35.11 21.51
CA GLY A 586 24.38 35.23 22.09
C GLY A 586 24.60 34.35 23.32
N SER A 587 25.70 34.59 24.02
CA SER A 587 26.13 33.82 25.19
C SER A 587 26.42 34.69 26.44
N GLY A 588 26.27 36.02 26.34
CA GLY A 588 26.38 36.94 27.47
C GLY A 588 25.15 36.89 28.42
N PRO A 589 25.20 37.64 29.54
CA PRO A 589 24.03 37.84 30.42
C PRO A 589 22.83 38.37 29.64
N GLY A 590 21.67 37.71 29.79
CA GLY A 590 20.45 38.09 29.10
C GLY A 590 20.40 37.74 27.60
N GLN A 591 21.47 37.18 27.02
CA GLN A 591 21.47 36.65 25.64
C GLN A 591 21.20 35.14 25.64
N LEU A 592 20.50 34.65 24.62
CA LEU A 592 19.99 33.27 24.53
C LEU A 592 20.42 32.60 23.23
N SER A 593 20.46 31.27 23.22
CA SER A 593 20.72 30.45 22.04
C SER A 593 19.77 29.24 22.04
N GLU A 594 18.84 29.23 21.08
CA GLU A 594 17.71 28.29 21.01
C GLU A 594 17.00 28.07 22.37
N PRO A 595 16.40 29.10 22.99
CA PRO A 595 15.68 28.91 24.24
C PRO A 595 14.50 27.93 24.04
N ARG A 596 14.34 26.97 24.94
CA ARG A 596 13.26 25.96 24.91
C ARG A 596 12.36 26.11 26.13
N GLY A 597 12.34 25.13 27.03
CA GLY A 597 11.45 25.08 28.18
C GLY A 597 11.52 26.31 29.07
N LEU A 598 10.37 26.67 29.62
CA LEU A 598 10.17 27.80 30.52
C LEU A 598 9.50 27.33 31.80
N SER A 599 9.82 27.98 32.91
CA SER A 599 9.07 27.84 34.16
C SER A 599 9.07 29.17 34.92
N ALA A 600 8.10 29.37 35.81
CA ALA A 600 7.97 30.59 36.58
C ALA A 600 7.88 30.27 38.07
N ASP A 601 8.48 31.12 38.90
CA ASP A 601 8.37 31.02 40.37
C ASP A 601 7.18 31.81 40.92
N ALA A 602 6.94 31.70 42.23
CA ALA A 602 5.86 32.41 42.92
C ALA A 602 5.99 33.95 42.88
N ARG A 603 7.17 34.49 42.57
CA ARG A 603 7.44 35.93 42.42
C ARG A 603 7.28 36.41 40.98
N GLY A 604 7.03 35.50 40.03
CA GLY A 604 6.89 35.81 38.61
C GLY A 604 8.22 35.88 37.87
N ASN A 605 9.33 35.41 38.48
CA ASN A 605 10.60 35.28 37.78
C ASN A 605 10.50 34.14 36.77
N VAL A 606 11.01 34.34 35.56
CA VAL A 606 10.99 33.36 34.47
C VAL A 606 12.35 32.68 34.35
N TYR A 607 12.36 31.37 34.49
CA TYR A 607 13.50 30.50 34.31
C TYR A 607 13.48 29.90 32.90
N VAL A 608 14.61 29.95 32.21
CA VAL A 608 14.73 29.62 30.79
C VAL A 608 15.81 28.57 30.59
N ALA A 609 15.46 27.46 29.93
CA ALA A 609 16.45 26.54 29.40
C ALA A 609 17.09 27.16 28.16
N ASP A 610 18.29 27.70 28.33
CA ASP A 610 19.11 28.29 27.27
C ASP A 610 19.90 27.16 26.60
N THR A 611 19.17 26.35 25.82
CA THR A 611 19.55 24.98 25.44
C THR A 611 20.91 24.91 24.77
N LYS A 612 21.18 25.72 23.73
CA LYS A 612 22.47 25.64 23.01
C LYS A 612 23.63 26.23 23.80
N ASN A 613 23.37 27.08 24.79
CA ASN A 613 24.38 27.54 25.74
C ASN A 613 24.56 26.58 26.94
N SER A 614 23.75 25.52 27.05
CA SER A 614 23.82 24.51 28.11
C SER A 614 23.79 25.10 29.52
N ARG A 615 22.86 26.04 29.75
CA ARG A 615 22.68 26.74 31.03
C ARG A 615 21.21 27.09 31.27
N ILE A 616 20.89 27.49 32.50
CA ILE A 616 19.61 28.08 32.86
C ILE A 616 19.83 29.57 33.15
N GLN A 617 18.96 30.43 32.61
CA GLN A 617 18.92 31.85 32.92
C GLN A 617 17.62 32.22 33.61
N VAL A 618 17.70 33.18 34.54
CA VAL A 618 16.56 33.68 35.31
C VAL A 618 16.37 35.15 35.00
N PHE A 619 15.13 35.51 34.69
CA PHE A 619 14.70 36.89 34.43
C PHE A 619 13.62 37.28 35.44
N ASP A 620 13.54 38.55 35.79
CA ASP A 620 12.45 39.06 36.62
C ASP A 620 11.14 39.24 35.82
N ARG A 621 10.15 39.87 36.45
CA ARG A 621 8.84 40.12 35.84
C ARG A 621 8.90 41.20 34.75
N GLU A 622 9.94 42.03 34.74
CA GLU A 622 10.14 43.08 33.77
C GLU A 622 10.97 42.59 32.57
N GLY A 623 11.58 41.41 32.69
CA GLY A 623 12.41 40.78 31.65
C GLY A 623 13.90 41.08 31.82
N GLU A 624 14.30 41.66 32.95
CA GLU A 624 15.69 41.95 33.26
C GLU A 624 16.42 40.68 33.72
N PHE A 625 17.66 40.53 33.30
CA PHE A 625 18.49 39.39 33.67
C PHE A 625 18.84 39.45 35.16
N LEU A 626 18.55 38.39 35.90
CA LEU A 626 18.91 38.27 37.31
C LEU A 626 20.19 37.47 37.51
N ARG A 627 20.25 36.26 36.92
CA ARG A 627 21.38 35.34 37.11
C ARG A 627 21.35 34.18 36.11
N THR A 628 22.46 33.43 36.09
CA THR A 628 22.64 32.21 35.31
C THR A 628 23.28 31.12 36.18
N PHE A 629 22.96 29.86 35.90
CA PHE A 629 23.64 28.70 36.47
C PHE A 629 23.65 27.52 35.50
N GLY A 630 24.50 26.54 35.75
CA GLY A 630 24.82 25.47 34.80
C GLY A 630 25.83 25.91 33.74
N ARG A 631 26.53 24.93 33.16
CA ARG A 631 27.49 25.10 32.07
C ARG A 631 27.58 23.81 31.26
N ARG A 632 28.09 23.88 30.04
CA ARG A 632 28.30 22.70 29.19
C ARG A 632 29.18 21.66 29.87
N GLY A 633 28.69 20.42 29.96
CA GLY A 633 29.45 19.29 30.47
C GLY A 633 28.56 18.18 31.02
N ALA A 634 29.14 17.26 31.77
CA ALA A 634 28.45 16.09 32.35
C ALA A 634 28.76 15.88 33.84
N SER A 635 29.64 16.69 34.43
CA SER A 635 29.88 16.64 35.89
C SER A 635 28.68 17.16 36.69
N PRO A 636 28.66 16.99 38.02
CA PRO A 636 27.59 17.52 38.87
C PRO A 636 27.35 19.02 38.63
N GLY A 637 26.11 19.39 38.33
CA GLY A 637 25.71 20.77 38.02
C GLY A 637 26.01 21.25 36.59
N GLU A 638 26.67 20.44 35.77
CA GLU A 638 26.86 20.70 34.33
C GLU A 638 25.71 20.10 33.51
N LEU A 639 25.43 20.70 32.35
CA LEU A 639 24.28 20.38 31.50
C LEU A 639 24.73 20.17 30.05
N ASN A 640 23.92 19.46 29.27
CA ASN A 640 24.12 19.22 27.85
C ASN A 640 22.78 19.28 27.09
N GLU A 641 22.54 20.43 26.45
CA GLU A 641 21.27 20.80 25.80
C GLU A 641 20.04 20.56 26.70
N PRO A 642 19.92 21.26 27.85
CA PRO A 642 18.73 21.16 28.68
C PRO A 642 17.50 21.62 27.89
N CYS A 643 16.42 20.82 27.87
CA CYS A 643 15.21 21.13 27.10
C CYS A 643 14.07 21.66 27.98
N GLY A 644 13.65 20.91 28.99
CA GLY A 644 12.55 21.26 29.88
C GLY A 644 13.03 21.56 31.29
N LEU A 645 12.31 22.42 32.01
CA LEU A 645 12.55 22.67 33.43
C LEU A 645 11.24 22.98 34.17
N VAL A 646 11.25 22.79 35.50
CA VAL A 646 10.15 23.21 36.37
C VAL A 646 10.69 23.73 37.70
N VAL A 647 10.12 24.82 38.19
CA VAL A 647 10.37 25.36 39.53
C VAL A 647 9.32 24.80 40.50
N GLY A 648 9.78 24.23 41.61
CA GLY A 648 8.94 23.71 42.68
C GLY A 648 8.42 24.77 43.63
N PRO A 649 7.47 24.40 44.52
CA PRO A 649 6.93 25.31 45.53
C PRO A 649 8.00 25.82 46.52
N GLU A 650 9.04 25.03 46.78
CA GLU A 650 10.18 25.43 47.64
C GLU A 650 11.27 26.21 46.88
N GLY A 651 11.08 26.45 45.58
CA GLY A 651 12.01 27.17 44.71
C GLY A 651 13.12 26.32 44.10
N ASP A 652 13.14 25.02 44.37
CA ASP A 652 14.03 24.08 43.67
C ASP A 652 13.71 24.02 42.18
N VAL A 653 14.72 23.82 41.35
CA VAL A 653 14.60 23.77 39.89
C VAL A 653 15.01 22.39 39.40
N TRP A 654 14.08 21.65 38.81
CA TRP A 654 14.38 20.40 38.11
C TRP A 654 14.54 20.65 36.63
N VAL A 655 15.61 20.10 36.05
CA VAL A 655 16.00 20.33 34.66
C VAL A 655 16.14 18.99 33.96
N ALA A 656 15.48 18.85 32.81
CA ALA A 656 15.69 17.74 31.90
C ALA A 656 17.01 17.96 31.12
N ASP A 657 18.06 17.29 31.56
CA ASP A 657 19.39 17.35 30.98
C ASP A 657 19.50 16.35 29.80
N THR A 658 18.86 16.75 28.69
CA THR A 658 18.43 15.89 27.58
C THR A 658 19.50 14.92 27.09
N TRP A 659 20.70 15.43 26.77
CA TRP A 659 21.76 14.60 26.19
C TRP A 659 22.75 14.03 27.21
N ASN A 660 22.54 14.32 28.49
CA ASN A 660 23.16 13.56 29.59
C ASN A 660 22.20 12.53 30.20
N HIS A 661 20.98 12.37 29.65
CA HIS A 661 20.08 11.28 30.01
C HIS A 661 19.67 11.25 31.49
N ARG A 662 19.51 12.42 32.11
CA ARG A 662 19.22 12.57 33.55
C ARG A 662 18.33 13.77 33.84
N ILE A 663 17.79 13.83 35.06
CA ILE A 663 17.17 15.02 35.63
C ILE A 663 18.09 15.60 36.69
N VAL A 664 18.36 16.90 36.61
CA VAL A 664 19.23 17.63 37.56
C VAL A 664 18.37 18.53 38.44
N ARG A 665 18.59 18.50 39.75
CA ARG A 665 17.96 19.38 40.76
C ARG A 665 18.96 20.46 41.19
N PHE A 666 18.57 21.71 41.02
CA PHE A 666 19.24 22.88 41.57
C PHE A 666 18.42 23.48 42.72
N GLY A 667 19.09 24.06 43.70
CA GLY A 667 18.44 24.83 44.75
C GLY A 667 17.90 26.17 44.26
N PRO A 668 17.13 26.89 45.09
CA PRO A 668 16.67 28.25 44.79
C PRO A 668 17.81 29.26 44.60
N ASP A 669 19.02 28.94 45.04
CA ASP A 669 20.26 29.69 44.85
C ASP A 669 20.94 29.41 43.50
N GLY A 670 20.47 28.42 42.74
CA GLY A 670 21.09 27.95 41.49
C GLY A 670 22.26 27.00 41.71
N GLN A 671 22.50 26.54 42.96
CA GLN A 671 23.53 25.55 43.25
C GLN A 671 23.03 24.14 42.98
N TYR A 672 23.89 23.29 42.45
CA TYR A 672 23.58 21.88 42.25
C TYR A 672 23.28 21.20 43.59
N ARG A 673 22.21 20.41 43.63
CA ARG A 673 21.82 19.62 44.81
C ARG A 673 21.98 18.12 44.56
N ALA A 674 21.39 17.64 43.46
CA ALA A 674 21.36 16.22 43.12
C ALA A 674 21.05 16.04 41.62
N ASP A 675 21.26 14.84 41.10
CA ASP A 675 20.67 14.37 39.85
C ASP A 675 20.21 12.93 39.99
N PHE A 676 19.28 12.52 39.14
CA PHE A 676 18.73 11.18 39.13
C PHE A 676 18.36 10.71 37.73
N THR A 677 18.26 9.39 37.57
CA THR A 677 17.82 8.69 36.36
C THR A 677 16.93 7.51 36.76
N ASP A 678 16.33 6.83 35.79
CA ASP A 678 15.65 5.56 36.05
C ASP A 678 16.69 4.42 36.14
N PRO A 679 16.85 3.77 37.30
CA PRO A 679 17.87 2.73 37.49
C PRO A 679 17.58 1.46 36.70
N GLU A 680 16.32 1.21 36.33
CA GLU A 680 15.90 -0.01 35.62
C GLU A 680 16.10 0.13 34.10
N ARG A 681 15.72 1.29 33.57
CA ARG A 681 15.87 1.63 32.15
C ARG A 681 16.32 3.09 32.04
N PRO A 682 17.58 3.36 31.69
CA PRO A 682 18.09 4.72 31.59
C PRO A 682 17.21 5.60 30.70
N LEU A 683 17.06 6.87 31.10
CA LEU A 683 16.33 7.85 30.29
C LEU A 683 17.01 8.00 28.92
N PHE A 684 16.23 8.21 27.87
CA PHE A 684 16.72 8.44 26.52
C PHE A 684 16.17 9.75 25.96
N GLY A 685 16.94 10.84 26.14
CA GLY A 685 16.52 12.17 25.72
C GLY A 685 15.28 12.65 26.47
N PRO A 686 15.30 12.79 27.81
CA PRO A 686 14.20 13.40 28.53
C PRO A 686 14.04 14.86 28.10
N ARG A 687 12.83 15.27 27.67
CA ARG A 687 12.61 16.62 27.11
C ARG A 687 11.75 17.54 27.96
N ALA A 688 10.87 16.98 28.78
CA ALA A 688 10.03 17.76 29.69
C ALA A 688 10.03 17.18 31.10
N VAL A 689 9.88 18.09 32.06
CA VAL A 689 9.71 17.79 33.47
C VAL A 689 8.63 18.71 34.02
N THR A 690 7.72 18.18 34.84
CA THR A 690 6.72 18.97 35.56
C THR A 690 6.57 18.48 36.99
N PHE A 691 6.04 19.32 37.87
CA PHE A 691 5.83 19.00 39.28
C PHE A 691 4.34 19.06 39.60
N SER A 692 3.82 18.02 40.24
CA SER A 692 2.41 17.97 40.65
C SER A 692 2.24 17.13 41.90
N ARG A 693 1.52 17.67 42.89
CA ARG A 693 1.17 16.99 44.16
C ARG A 693 2.36 16.30 44.85
N GLY A 694 3.52 16.95 44.91
CA GLY A 694 4.71 16.41 45.56
C GLY A 694 5.53 15.43 44.71
N ASN A 695 5.14 15.19 43.47
CA ASN A 695 5.82 14.27 42.55
C ASN A 695 6.39 15.00 41.35
N ILE A 696 7.46 14.45 40.80
CA ILE A 696 8.10 14.92 39.56
C ILE A 696 7.68 13.98 38.43
N TYR A 697 7.21 14.55 37.34
CA TYR A 697 6.82 13.81 36.14
C TYR A 697 7.78 14.14 35.00
N VAL A 698 8.30 13.12 34.33
CA VAL A 698 9.35 13.25 33.31
C VAL A 698 8.90 12.62 32.02
N ALA A 699 8.93 13.37 30.92
CA ALA A 699 8.73 12.82 29.58
C ALA A 699 10.06 12.29 29.06
N ASP A 700 10.19 10.97 29.09
CA ASP A 700 11.33 10.23 28.55
C ASP A 700 11.10 9.96 27.06
N THR A 701 11.26 11.02 26.27
CA THR A 701 10.77 11.12 24.88
C THR A 701 11.29 10.02 23.98
N GLY A 702 12.58 9.70 24.07
CA GLY A 702 13.18 8.67 23.22
C GLY A 702 12.76 7.26 23.60
N ASN A 703 12.31 7.05 24.85
CA ASN A 703 11.76 5.80 25.33
C ASN A 703 10.22 5.74 25.27
N LYS A 704 9.55 6.81 24.82
CA LYS A 704 8.10 6.88 24.58
C LYS A 704 7.26 6.68 25.84
N ARG A 705 7.71 7.21 26.98
CA ARG A 705 7.03 7.04 28.28
C ARG A 705 7.08 8.28 29.14
N VAL A 706 6.19 8.33 30.13
CA VAL A 706 6.24 9.29 31.23
C VAL A 706 6.54 8.54 32.51
N LEU A 707 7.51 9.05 33.28
CA LEU A 707 7.89 8.51 34.58
C LEU A 707 7.44 9.45 35.68
N ARG A 708 7.08 8.88 36.82
CA ARG A 708 6.75 9.60 38.05
C ARG A 708 7.79 9.27 39.11
N PHE A 709 8.35 10.31 39.73
CA PHE A 709 9.32 10.24 40.82
C PHE A 709 8.80 10.99 42.05
N ASP A 710 9.30 10.64 43.24
CA ASP A 710 9.17 11.49 44.42
C ASP A 710 10.12 12.72 44.34
N ALA A 711 10.01 13.63 45.31
CA ALA A 711 10.83 14.85 45.36
C ALA A 711 12.34 14.58 45.56
N GLU A 712 12.70 13.38 46.04
CA GLU A 712 14.08 12.94 46.20
C GLU A 712 14.64 12.21 44.97
N GLY A 713 13.83 12.02 43.92
CA GLY A 713 14.25 11.38 42.67
C GLY A 713 14.12 9.85 42.66
N ARG A 714 13.38 9.25 43.58
CA ARG A 714 13.08 7.81 43.54
C ARG A 714 11.90 7.55 42.62
N LYS A 715 12.06 6.60 41.70
CA LYS A 715 11.01 6.22 40.75
C LYS A 715 9.84 5.58 41.50
N LEU A 716 8.63 6.08 41.26
CA LEU A 716 7.40 5.59 41.84
C LEU A 716 6.59 4.74 40.86
N SER A 717 6.48 5.21 39.61
CA SER A 717 5.74 4.52 38.55
C SER A 717 6.12 5.05 37.17
N GLU A 718 5.67 4.36 36.12
CA GLU A 718 5.76 4.80 34.74
C GLU A 718 4.52 4.36 33.95
N TRP A 719 4.20 5.10 32.90
CA TRP A 719 3.22 4.71 31.91
C TRP A 719 3.65 5.21 30.54
N GLY A 720 3.11 4.61 29.48
CA GLY A 720 3.55 4.89 28.12
C GLY A 720 3.90 3.64 27.33
N GLY A 721 4.40 3.88 26.13
CA GLY A 721 4.78 2.87 25.16
C GLY A 721 4.69 3.46 23.76
N ASP A 722 5.53 2.97 22.84
CA ASP A 722 5.49 3.39 21.45
C ASP A 722 4.13 3.05 20.82
N GLY A 723 3.45 4.04 20.24
CA GLY A 723 2.18 3.84 19.54
C GLY A 723 1.22 5.04 19.59
N ASP A 724 0.04 4.83 19.03
CA ASP A 724 -1.02 5.82 18.86
C ASP A 724 -2.28 5.53 19.70
N GLY A 725 -2.26 4.45 20.48
CA GLY A 725 -3.31 4.11 21.44
C GLY A 725 -3.41 5.10 22.60
N GLU A 726 -4.46 4.96 23.39
CA GLU A 726 -4.61 5.68 24.66
C GLU A 726 -3.48 5.29 25.61
N GLY A 727 -2.80 6.27 26.19
CA GLY A 727 -1.63 6.01 27.02
C GLY A 727 -0.37 5.58 26.27
N GLN A 728 -0.38 5.56 24.94
CA GLN A 728 0.82 5.37 24.11
C GLN A 728 1.26 6.70 23.50
N PHE A 729 2.56 6.80 23.19
CA PHE A 729 3.17 8.02 22.69
C PHE A 729 4.08 7.72 21.50
N ILE A 730 4.13 8.63 20.53
CA ILE A 730 5.11 8.60 19.43
C ILE A 730 6.22 9.63 19.67
N GLU A 731 5.91 10.79 20.22
CA GLU A 731 6.93 11.80 20.58
C GLU A 731 6.40 12.67 21.73
N PRO A 732 6.46 12.20 22.99
CA PRO A 732 6.00 12.99 24.13
C PRO A 732 7.05 14.05 24.46
N VAL A 733 6.80 15.33 24.16
CA VAL A 733 7.82 16.40 24.28
C VAL A 733 7.51 17.42 25.38
N GLY A 734 6.24 17.71 25.63
CA GLY A 734 5.80 18.71 26.62
C GLY A 734 4.95 18.10 27.72
N LEU A 735 5.13 18.57 28.96
CA LEU A 735 4.30 18.20 30.11
C LEU A 735 3.79 19.46 30.81
N ALA A 736 2.54 19.42 31.26
CA ALA A 736 2.03 20.35 32.27
C ALA A 736 1.06 19.65 33.20
N ALA A 737 0.83 20.26 34.36
CA ALA A 737 -0.12 19.78 35.35
C ALA A 737 -1.18 20.84 35.64
N ASP A 738 -2.41 20.40 35.91
CA ASP A 738 -3.48 21.26 36.42
C ASP A 738 -3.54 21.22 37.97
N ALA A 739 -4.35 22.11 38.56
CA ALA A 739 -4.53 22.17 40.01
C ALA A 739 -5.19 20.91 40.61
N SER A 740 -5.92 20.15 39.78
CA SER A 740 -6.53 18.87 40.14
C SER A 740 -5.52 17.71 40.09
N GLY A 741 -4.28 17.97 39.71
CA GLY A 741 -3.20 16.99 39.64
C GLY A 741 -3.19 16.15 38.37
N ASN A 742 -3.99 16.49 37.36
CA ASN A 742 -3.93 15.80 36.07
C ASN A 742 -2.69 16.23 35.30
N ILE A 743 -2.11 15.28 34.56
CA ILE A 743 -0.92 15.46 33.74
C ILE A 743 -1.31 15.49 32.27
N TYR A 744 -0.98 16.59 31.61
CA TYR A 744 -1.19 16.81 30.19
C TYR A 744 0.11 16.54 29.45
N VAL A 745 0.06 15.68 28.45
CA VAL A 745 1.22 15.24 27.66
C VAL A 745 1.03 15.67 26.21
N ALA A 746 1.94 16.50 25.70
CA ALA A 746 2.05 16.82 24.29
C ALA A 746 2.70 15.65 23.54
N ASP A 747 1.86 14.83 22.91
CA ASP A 747 2.27 13.70 22.08
C ASP A 747 2.37 14.15 20.62
N THR A 748 3.41 14.93 20.34
CA THR A 748 3.59 15.71 19.11
C THR A 748 3.60 14.83 17.86
N GLY A 749 4.18 13.63 17.95
CA GLY A 749 4.21 12.67 16.85
C GLY A 749 2.84 12.08 16.50
N ASN A 750 1.88 12.15 17.42
CA ASN A 750 0.48 11.80 17.19
C ASN A 750 -0.42 13.05 17.04
N HIS A 751 0.16 14.26 17.02
CA HIS A 751 -0.54 15.53 16.82
C HIS A 751 -1.69 15.76 17.82
N ARG A 752 -1.49 15.37 19.09
CA ARG A 752 -2.53 15.39 20.12
C ARG A 752 -1.98 15.71 21.50
N VAL A 753 -2.87 16.16 22.38
CA VAL A 753 -2.64 16.17 23.82
C VAL A 753 -3.41 15.03 24.46
N GLN A 754 -2.74 14.29 25.35
CA GLN A 754 -3.38 13.29 26.20
C GLN A 754 -3.36 13.76 27.66
N VAL A 755 -4.43 13.48 28.38
CA VAL A 755 -4.62 13.87 29.78
C VAL A 755 -4.72 12.62 30.64
N PHE A 756 -3.93 12.58 31.71
CA PHE A 756 -3.85 11.49 32.67
C PHE A 756 -4.13 12.02 34.08
N ASP A 757 -4.59 11.17 34.99
CA ASP A 757 -4.59 11.53 36.41
C ASP A 757 -3.17 11.41 37.02
N ALA A 758 -3.06 11.72 38.32
CA ALA A 758 -1.78 11.68 39.04
C ALA A 758 -1.15 10.27 39.11
N GLU A 759 -1.94 9.23 38.90
CA GLU A 759 -1.52 7.83 38.86
C GLU A 759 -1.15 7.35 37.44
N GLY A 760 -1.26 8.21 36.43
CA GLY A 760 -0.95 7.88 35.04
C GLY A 760 -2.06 7.15 34.30
N ARG A 761 -3.30 7.16 34.82
CA ARG A 761 -4.46 6.57 34.13
C ARG A 761 -5.04 7.57 33.15
N PHE A 762 -5.24 7.10 31.91
CA PHE A 762 -5.80 7.90 30.83
C PHE A 762 -7.19 8.44 31.19
N GLN A 763 -7.40 9.75 31.00
CA GLN A 763 -8.67 10.42 31.23
C GLN A 763 -9.34 10.80 29.90
N ARG A 764 -8.59 11.47 29.02
CA ARG A 764 -9.09 11.97 27.73
C ARG A 764 -7.96 12.37 26.79
N GLN A 765 -8.29 12.61 25.54
CA GLN A 765 -7.38 13.17 24.54
C GLN A 765 -8.09 14.13 23.60
N PHE A 766 -7.34 15.01 22.96
CA PHE A 766 -7.85 15.86 21.90
C PHE A 766 -6.72 16.23 20.92
N PRO A 767 -7.06 16.42 19.64
CA PRO A 767 -6.07 16.80 18.64
C PRO A 767 -5.58 18.25 18.82
N VAL A 768 -4.35 18.53 18.41
CA VAL A 768 -3.79 19.90 18.39
C VAL A 768 -3.51 20.32 16.96
N SER A 769 -4.35 21.22 16.45
CA SER A 769 -4.45 21.67 15.06
C SER A 769 -3.16 22.18 14.41
N GLY A 770 -2.22 22.68 15.20
CA GLY A 770 -0.96 23.24 14.72
C GLY A 770 0.15 22.24 14.47
N TRP A 771 0.11 21.10 15.15
CA TRP A 771 1.23 20.17 15.12
C TRP A 771 1.13 19.35 13.85
N LYS A 772 1.87 19.78 12.82
CA LYS A 772 1.94 19.12 11.51
C LYS A 772 3.22 18.29 11.35
N ASP A 773 4.29 18.72 12.01
CA ASP A 773 5.61 18.12 11.88
C ASP A 773 6.07 17.44 13.18
N PHE A 774 6.72 16.29 13.01
CA PHE A 774 7.22 15.42 14.08
C PHE A 774 8.31 16.08 14.95
N TYR A 775 9.07 17.05 14.42
CA TYR A 775 10.30 17.59 15.05
C TYR A 775 10.16 18.97 15.68
N THR A 776 8.94 19.41 16.01
CA THR A 776 8.65 20.80 16.39
C THR A 776 8.85 21.13 17.86
N GLU A 777 9.00 20.12 18.72
CA GLU A 777 9.22 20.25 20.18
C GLU A 777 8.28 21.23 20.92
N PRO A 778 6.97 21.23 20.64
CA PRO A 778 6.04 22.15 21.28
C PRO A 778 5.87 21.81 22.76
N HIS A 779 5.61 22.85 23.56
CA HIS A 779 5.26 22.73 24.96
C HIS A 779 3.82 23.20 25.18
N LEU A 780 3.30 22.94 26.38
CA LEU A 780 1.96 23.32 26.78
C LEU A 780 1.95 23.93 28.19
N ALA A 781 0.98 24.80 28.45
CA ALA A 781 0.74 25.41 29.75
C ALA A 781 -0.76 25.36 30.06
N ILE A 782 -1.11 25.16 31.33
CA ILE A 782 -2.51 25.12 31.78
C ILE A 782 -2.83 26.45 32.47
N GLY A 783 -3.82 27.16 31.93
CA GLY A 783 -4.33 28.39 32.50
C GLY A 783 -5.57 28.17 33.36
N PRO A 784 -6.22 29.27 33.80
CA PRO A 784 -7.47 29.20 34.57
C PRO A 784 -8.55 28.38 33.88
N SER A 785 -9.40 27.72 34.67
CA SER A 785 -10.51 26.87 34.19
C SER A 785 -10.07 25.72 33.26
N GLU A 786 -8.85 25.19 33.46
CA GLU A 786 -8.27 24.11 32.65
C GLU A 786 -8.16 24.48 31.15
N THR A 787 -7.97 25.76 30.86
CA THR A 787 -7.65 26.23 29.51
C THR A 787 -6.25 25.75 29.14
N VAL A 788 -6.08 25.15 27.96
CA VAL A 788 -4.81 24.60 27.50
C VAL A 788 -4.18 25.53 26.47
N PHE A 789 -2.98 26.02 26.76
CA PHE A 789 -2.17 26.79 25.83
C PHE A 789 -1.08 25.91 25.25
N VAL A 790 -0.87 25.99 23.94
CA VAL A 790 0.16 25.22 23.24
C VAL A 790 0.92 26.10 22.27
N THR A 791 2.20 25.81 22.10
CA THR A 791 3.00 26.40 21.03
C THR A 791 2.89 25.60 19.75
N ASP A 792 2.91 26.29 18.61
CA ASP A 792 3.02 25.69 17.29
C ASP A 792 4.26 26.26 16.59
N SER A 793 5.33 25.48 16.65
CA SER A 793 6.64 25.84 16.12
C SER A 793 6.69 25.86 14.58
N SER A 794 5.77 25.17 13.89
CA SER A 794 5.74 25.10 12.42
C SER A 794 5.08 26.33 11.82
N ASP A 795 3.91 26.72 12.34
CA ASP A 795 3.20 27.89 11.81
C ASP A 795 3.56 29.19 12.55
N GLY A 796 4.41 29.13 13.59
CA GLY A 796 4.89 30.29 14.33
C GLY A 796 3.81 30.91 15.22
N ARG A 797 2.96 30.09 15.86
CA ARG A 797 1.75 30.53 16.57
C ARG A 797 1.70 30.01 18.00
N VAL A 798 0.89 30.66 18.82
CA VAL A 798 0.41 30.14 20.11
C VAL A 798 -1.08 29.91 19.96
N ALA A 799 -1.60 28.83 20.55
CA ALA A 799 -3.00 28.51 20.50
C ALA A 799 -3.57 28.18 21.86
N GLN A 800 -4.86 28.49 22.00
CA GLN A 800 -5.64 28.30 23.20
C GLN A 800 -6.79 27.35 22.91
N TYR A 801 -6.86 26.28 23.68
CA TYR A 801 -7.92 25.29 23.68
C TYR A 801 -8.66 25.34 25.01
N ASP A 802 -9.95 25.03 25.00
CA ASP A 802 -10.68 24.83 26.24
C ASP A 802 -10.40 23.46 26.87
N LYS A 803 -10.99 23.20 28.04
CA LYS A 803 -10.90 21.92 28.74
C LYS A 803 -11.47 20.72 27.97
N SER A 804 -12.23 20.92 26.91
CA SER A 804 -12.70 19.81 26.06
C SER A 804 -11.72 19.48 24.93
N GLY A 805 -10.76 20.38 24.67
CA GLY A 805 -9.87 20.31 23.53
C GLY A 805 -10.40 21.03 22.29
N THR A 806 -11.40 21.90 22.44
CA THR A 806 -11.91 22.73 21.34
C THR A 806 -11.05 23.98 21.23
N LEU A 807 -10.55 24.27 20.03
CA LEU A 807 -9.79 25.49 19.77
C LEU A 807 -10.65 26.73 20.01
N ARG A 808 -10.13 27.68 20.77
CA ARG A 808 -10.77 28.98 21.03
C ARG A 808 -10.16 30.10 20.20
N ARG A 809 -8.83 30.19 20.16
CA ARG A 809 -8.11 31.16 19.31
C ARG A 809 -6.68 30.70 19.05
N SER A 810 -6.04 31.28 18.04
CA SER A 810 -4.59 31.28 17.88
C SER A 810 -4.07 32.64 17.45
N TRP A 811 -2.82 32.95 17.80
CA TRP A 811 -2.19 34.23 17.50
C TRP A 811 -0.69 34.10 17.24
N LYS A 812 -0.09 35.15 16.68
CA LYS A 812 1.37 35.34 16.53
C LYS A 812 1.82 36.59 17.28
N ALA A 813 3.09 36.62 17.68
CA ALA A 813 3.72 37.87 18.10
C ALA A 813 3.85 38.83 16.91
N GLU A 814 3.61 40.11 17.14
CA GLU A 814 3.90 41.16 16.17
C GLU A 814 5.38 41.17 15.77
N GLY A 815 5.65 41.09 14.46
CA GLY A 815 6.94 41.43 13.86
C GLY A 815 8.00 40.34 13.72
N VAL A 816 8.03 39.24 14.51
CA VAL A 816 9.20 38.32 14.42
C VAL A 816 9.00 36.85 14.82
N SER A 817 7.89 36.40 15.44
CA SER A 817 7.82 34.99 15.90
C SER A 817 7.87 34.00 14.71
N LYS A 818 8.78 33.04 14.82
CA LYS A 818 9.13 32.07 13.78
C LYS A 818 9.02 30.63 14.27
N SER A 819 9.41 30.35 15.51
CA SER A 819 9.44 28.99 16.04
C SER A 819 9.22 29.01 17.55
N PRO A 820 8.00 29.35 18.03
CA PRO A 820 7.67 29.32 19.45
C PRO A 820 7.75 27.89 19.98
N THR A 821 8.39 27.68 21.12
CA THR A 821 8.66 26.35 21.68
C THR A 821 8.17 26.24 23.12
N GLY A 822 8.88 26.84 24.09
CA GLY A 822 8.49 26.82 25.50
C GLY A 822 7.38 27.80 25.80
N ILE A 823 6.53 27.45 26.77
CA ILE A 823 5.39 28.27 27.19
C ILE A 823 5.16 28.11 28.69
N VAL A 824 4.89 29.21 29.38
CA VAL A 824 4.56 29.22 30.80
C VAL A 824 3.56 30.33 31.12
N ILE A 825 2.70 30.08 32.10
CA ILE A 825 1.83 31.10 32.70
C ILE A 825 2.34 31.36 34.11
N ASP A 826 2.65 32.61 34.43
CA ASP A 826 3.06 32.99 35.77
C ASP A 826 1.85 33.22 36.70
N PRO A 827 2.06 33.28 38.03
CA PRO A 827 0.99 33.48 39.01
C PRO A 827 0.20 34.79 38.85
N PHE A 828 0.72 35.76 38.10
CA PHE A 828 0.08 37.05 37.85
C PHE A 828 -0.70 37.08 36.54
N GLY A 829 -0.85 35.92 35.88
CA GLY A 829 -1.59 35.79 34.63
C GLY A 829 -0.84 36.33 33.42
N ARG A 830 0.50 36.32 33.44
CA ARG A 830 1.31 36.63 32.26
C ARG A 830 1.69 35.33 31.55
N LEU A 831 1.41 35.26 30.25
CA LEU A 831 1.80 34.16 29.39
C LEU A 831 3.13 34.51 28.71
N VAL A 832 4.16 33.71 28.95
CA VAL A 832 5.50 33.89 28.38
C VAL A 832 5.82 32.72 27.47
N VAL A 833 6.31 33.03 26.27
CA VAL A 833 6.69 32.04 25.23
C VAL A 833 8.11 32.30 24.77
N SER A 834 8.91 31.25 24.67
CA SER A 834 10.24 31.30 24.07
C SER A 834 10.13 31.01 22.58
N ASP A 835 10.93 31.69 21.78
CA ASP A 835 11.04 31.44 20.34
C ASP A 835 12.47 31.06 19.99
N ARG A 836 12.60 29.82 19.52
CA ARG A 836 13.88 29.20 19.21
C ARG A 836 14.62 29.93 18.08
N ALA A 837 13.88 30.42 17.09
CA ALA A 837 14.45 31.00 15.88
C ALA A 837 14.81 32.48 16.07
N THR A 838 14.10 33.21 16.94
CA THR A 838 14.46 34.60 17.26
C THR A 838 15.36 34.74 18.48
N HIS A 839 15.58 33.67 19.25
CA HIS A 839 16.39 33.69 20.47
C HIS A 839 15.85 34.66 21.53
N ARG A 840 14.52 34.79 21.60
CA ARG A 840 13.83 35.78 22.44
C ARG A 840 12.68 35.14 23.21
N LEU A 841 12.25 35.83 24.27
CA LEU A 841 10.99 35.57 24.94
C LEU A 841 9.99 36.67 24.60
N PHE A 842 8.72 36.29 24.53
CA PHE A 842 7.59 37.17 24.32
C PHE A 842 6.58 36.99 25.46
N ALA A 843 6.09 38.09 26.02
CA ALA A 843 5.12 38.07 27.09
C ALA A 843 3.82 38.78 26.71
N TRP A 844 2.69 38.21 27.11
CA TRP A 844 1.36 38.80 27.01
C TRP A 844 0.63 38.72 28.36
N SER A 845 -0.30 39.63 28.61
CA SER A 845 -1.29 39.40 29.69
C SER A 845 -2.29 38.37 29.20
N LEU A 846 -2.66 37.42 30.05
CA LEU A 846 -3.75 36.49 29.77
C LEU A 846 -5.05 37.23 29.46
N THR A 847 -5.30 38.43 30.00
CA THR A 847 -6.48 39.24 29.63
C THR A 847 -6.44 39.74 28.19
N ASP A 848 -5.25 39.98 27.64
CA ASP A 848 -5.09 40.51 26.29
C ASP A 848 -5.19 39.39 25.24
N VAL A 849 -4.93 38.14 25.67
CA VAL A 849 -4.98 36.95 24.81
C VAL A 849 -6.16 36.01 25.09
N ALA A 850 -6.85 36.13 26.22
CA ALA A 850 -8.10 35.44 26.53
C ALA A 850 -9.28 36.02 25.70
N PRO A 851 -10.33 35.21 25.43
CA PRO A 851 -11.50 35.66 24.68
C PRO A 851 -12.31 36.74 25.37
#